data_AF-A0AAD6FAW6-F1
#
_entry.id   AF-A0AAD6FAW6-F1
#
_cell.length_a   1.000
_cell.length_b   1.000
_cell.length_c   1.000
_cell.angle_alpha   90.00
_cell.angle_beta   90.00
_cell.angle_gamma   90.00
#
_symmetry.space_group_name_H-M   'P 1'
#
loop_
_entity.id
_entity.type
_entity.pdbx_description
1 polymer ?
#
loop_
_entity_poly.entity_id
_entity_poly.type
_entity_poly.pdbx_seq_one_letter_code
_entity_poly.pdbx_strand_id
1 'polypeptide(L)'
;MTSWLRTYGSVPLCLLLFCLVVAVCAQRSSASDSVCWSPSITSCKECLSRGPQCAWCFKEDFLDGAVASQRCELPVKLLRRGCEPEFMEQSEVKVEVNATTSSTQVSPQDISVTLRPGSQASVVVAVKQLKRYPVDLYYLVDVSASMQENLDHLKTVGVALSLRMTEHSSDLQLGFGSFVDKPVSPYINVHPSKISNPCSDYEIRCRPAHGFHHVLGMTGNISEFTRVIKRQRISGNMDTPEGGLDALLQAAVCQRDLGWRPEAKRLLLLMTDQPSHLALDSRVAGIVTPNDGLCHLENNVYTGSTRQDHPSVGQLSDKLLENHMYLIFAVEKQQYKWYEALVHLLPGSYLGRLGLFQAPNLIELVVDAYKKLLSEVSVSVSVEDKAVSRYWVSVSPLCPNGSMAKDQSCSGVQPDQTVYFNITIGMHSCPDNGEDEDVKVVVRPVGYNESTVVRIHSKCACSCGSTRRCNDESQSPCRETQGSTNQEQRPQNGLIQNSDRDSNWNCQADGSDMDCSGRGVCDCGRCLCDETRLGTIYGKYCERDDFSCPYEGGLICGATCQSANGLICSGQGSCVCGKCVCDDPRQTGDFCERCPACQSTCQSYWDDVLGQAGEKWIQCMYISNDSCRYRFQTSSQSGQTQLYISTRAECASNSRLVGTFLCVCALTVLCGMVVVAVSRLLLQKRNLTPGGAAEVTVYHCTGKDLSYVPTSNEKTVTYRRESPPDRPVEMHIQDSKRPLGDPWQY
;
A
#
# COMPACT_ATOMS: atom_id res chain seq x y z
N MET A 1 12.82 73.88 -23.02
CA MET A 1 12.06 74.98 -22.41
C MET A 1 11.52 74.47 -21.08
N THR A 2 11.98 75.11 -19.98
CA THR A 2 11.33 75.32 -18.66
C THR A 2 10.44 74.22 -18.05
N SER A 3 10.47 73.85 -16.77
CA SER A 3 11.16 74.35 -15.57
C SER A 3 10.46 73.72 -14.34
N TRP A 4 11.23 73.12 -13.41
CA TRP A 4 11.09 73.14 -11.92
C TRP A 4 9.81 72.54 -11.26
N LEU A 5 9.85 71.79 -10.15
CA LEU A 5 10.43 72.00 -8.80
C LEU A 5 10.79 70.62 -8.16
N ARG A 6 11.98 70.40 -7.55
CA ARG A 6 12.40 70.72 -6.14
C ARG A 6 11.58 69.98 -5.05
N THR A 7 12.12 69.35 -3.98
CA THR A 7 13.49 69.00 -3.50
C THR A 7 13.39 68.35 -2.08
N TYR A 8 14.47 67.65 -1.66
CA TYR A 8 14.98 67.36 -0.28
C TYR A 8 14.19 66.37 0.61
N GLY A 9 14.80 65.50 1.43
CA GLY A 9 16.19 65.29 1.85
C GLY A 9 16.28 64.15 2.89
N SER A 10 17.50 63.68 3.19
CA SER A 10 17.84 62.46 3.92
C SER A 10 18.36 62.69 5.37
N VAL A 11 17.89 61.84 6.33
CA VAL A 11 18.57 61.26 7.53
C VAL A 11 18.90 62.25 8.70
N PRO A 12 19.06 61.89 10.03
CA PRO A 12 19.15 60.60 10.79
C PRO A 12 18.15 60.45 11.97
N LEU A 13 17.82 59.25 12.48
CA LEU A 13 18.59 58.32 13.37
C LEU A 13 18.90 58.86 14.78
N CYS A 14 17.87 59.08 15.59
CA CYS A 14 17.90 59.10 17.05
C CYS A 14 16.45 59.10 17.56
N LEU A 15 16.08 58.26 18.53
CA LEU A 15 14.75 58.15 19.22
C LEU A 15 13.89 56.89 18.96
N LEU A 16 14.47 55.69 18.90
CA LEU A 16 13.72 54.44 19.17
C LEU A 16 14.56 53.45 19.99
N LEU A 17 15.09 53.92 21.14
CA LEU A 17 15.90 53.11 22.06
C LEU A 17 15.34 53.13 23.50
N PHE A 18 14.01 53.20 23.66
CA PHE A 18 13.39 53.22 24.98
C PHE A 18 12.03 52.51 25.06
N CYS A 19 11.98 51.24 24.66
CA CYS A 19 10.87 50.30 24.94
C CYS A 19 11.34 48.84 24.92
N LEU A 20 12.41 48.50 25.64
CA LEU A 20 12.90 47.12 25.76
C LEU A 20 13.30 46.75 27.19
N VAL A 21 12.39 47.00 28.15
CA VAL A 21 12.33 46.42 29.51
C VAL A 21 10.83 46.54 29.87
N VAL A 22 9.97 45.54 30.03
CA VAL A 22 10.00 44.24 30.70
C VAL A 22 8.95 43.34 30.02
N ALA A 23 9.40 42.29 29.34
CA ALA A 23 8.61 41.09 29.13
C ALA A 23 9.59 39.92 29.02
N VAL A 24 10.36 39.72 30.09
CA VAL A 24 10.91 38.40 30.39
C VAL A 24 9.69 37.54 30.70
N CYS A 25 9.07 36.99 29.64
CA CYS A 25 8.31 35.77 29.78
C CYS A 25 9.33 34.75 30.28
N ALA A 26 9.29 34.52 31.60
CA ALA A 26 9.82 33.32 32.18
C ALA A 26 9.18 32.16 31.41
N GLN A 27 9.92 31.62 30.45
CA GLN A 27 9.85 30.20 30.17
C GLN A 27 10.23 29.56 31.50
N ARG A 28 9.23 29.23 32.31
CA ARG A 28 9.35 28.10 33.21
C ARG A 28 9.73 26.95 32.30
N SER A 29 11.03 26.67 32.25
CA SER A 29 11.50 25.34 31.92
C SER A 29 10.74 24.44 32.89
N SER A 30 9.72 23.74 32.39
CA SER A 30 9.37 22.49 33.03
C SER A 30 10.70 21.76 33.16
N ALA A 31 11.05 21.32 34.37
CA ALA A 31 12.13 20.36 34.53
C ALA A 31 11.72 19.17 33.65
N SER A 32 12.29 19.07 32.45
CA SER A 32 12.07 17.91 31.61
C SER A 32 12.69 16.76 32.38
N ASP A 33 11.87 15.81 32.82
CA ASP A 33 12.40 14.51 33.24
C ASP A 33 13.35 14.03 32.13
N SER A 34 14.59 13.76 32.52
CA SER A 34 15.62 13.35 31.58
C SER A 34 15.26 11.97 31.04
N VAL A 35 15.20 11.84 29.71
CA VAL A 35 15.00 10.55 29.03
C VAL A 35 16.16 9.57 29.31
N CYS A 36 17.34 10.10 29.64
CA CYS A 36 18.57 9.32 29.86
C CYS A 36 18.78 8.93 31.31
N TRP A 37 18.41 9.79 32.26
CA TRP A 37 18.67 9.55 33.68
C TRP A 37 17.51 8.80 34.33
N SER A 38 17.82 7.76 35.11
CA SER A 38 16.88 7.18 36.06
C SER A 38 17.61 6.55 37.25
N PRO A 39 16.97 6.46 38.43
CA PRO A 39 17.63 5.94 39.63
C PRO A 39 18.15 4.51 39.51
N SER A 40 17.60 3.70 38.59
CA SER A 40 17.97 2.30 38.39
C SER A 40 19.27 2.09 37.60
N ILE A 41 19.78 3.12 36.92
CA ILE A 41 20.92 2.98 36.02
C ILE A 41 22.19 2.83 36.83
N THR A 42 22.88 1.71 36.64
CA THR A 42 24.11 1.39 37.38
C THR A 42 25.33 1.18 36.49
N SER A 43 25.13 1.01 35.18
CA SER A 43 26.22 0.72 34.25
C SER A 43 26.20 1.59 33.00
N CYS A 44 27.37 1.69 32.36
CA CYS A 44 27.51 2.36 31.07
C CYS A 44 26.59 1.73 29.99
N LYS A 45 26.53 0.39 29.96
CA LYS A 45 25.70 -0.35 28.99
C LYS A 45 24.22 -0.03 29.14
N GLU A 46 23.71 0.00 30.36
CA GLU A 46 22.31 0.34 30.63
C GLU A 46 22.00 1.79 30.25
N CYS A 47 22.94 2.71 30.50
CA CYS A 47 22.80 4.11 30.10
C CYS A 47 22.65 4.27 28.58
N LEU A 48 23.58 3.70 27.80
CA LEU A 48 23.58 3.85 26.35
C LEU A 48 22.41 3.14 25.68
N SER A 49 21.86 2.09 26.31
CA SER A 49 20.67 1.38 25.82
C SER A 49 19.38 2.21 25.88
N ARG A 50 19.36 3.32 26.65
CA ARG A 50 18.19 4.23 26.73
C ARG A 50 17.98 5.05 25.47
N GLY A 51 19.02 5.22 24.66
CA GLY A 51 18.91 5.89 23.37
C GLY A 51 20.21 6.56 22.94
N PRO A 52 20.31 6.91 21.64
CA PRO A 52 21.52 7.49 21.06
C PRO A 52 21.89 8.85 21.62
N GLN A 53 20.93 9.58 22.20
CA GLN A 53 21.14 10.88 22.83
C GLN A 53 21.81 10.81 24.21
N CYS A 54 21.93 9.62 24.79
CA CYS A 54 22.46 9.41 26.13
C CYS A 54 23.98 9.18 26.11
N ALA A 55 24.65 9.64 27.16
CA ALA A 55 26.08 9.49 27.34
C ALA A 55 26.40 9.08 28.78
N TRP A 56 27.54 8.40 28.95
CA TRP A 56 28.06 7.97 30.24
C TRP A 56 29.38 8.66 30.55
N CYS A 57 29.50 9.27 31.73
CA CYS A 57 30.75 9.85 32.21
C CYS A 57 31.56 8.85 33.03
N PHE A 58 32.71 8.43 32.50
CA PHE A 58 33.62 7.49 33.18
C PHE A 58 34.81 8.15 33.89
N LYS A 59 34.84 9.49 33.99
CA LYS A 59 35.83 10.25 34.78
C LYS A 59 35.77 9.83 36.26
N GLU A 60 36.90 9.47 36.86
CA GLU A 60 36.96 8.88 38.21
C GLU A 60 36.40 9.85 39.28
N ASP A 61 36.87 11.10 39.29
CA ASP A 61 36.48 12.19 40.22
C ASP A 61 35.15 12.90 39.86
N PHE A 62 34.40 12.37 38.88
CA PHE A 62 33.15 12.98 38.47
C PHE A 62 32.03 12.75 39.50
N LEU A 63 31.61 13.85 40.14
CA LEU A 63 30.57 13.87 41.18
C LEU A 63 30.89 12.90 42.33
N ASP A 64 32.07 13.06 42.93
CA ASP A 64 32.56 12.24 44.03
C ASP A 64 31.51 12.14 45.17
N GLY A 65 31.05 10.92 45.47
CA GLY A 65 29.98 10.64 46.44
C GLY A 65 28.54 10.64 45.90
N ALA A 66 28.32 10.87 44.59
CA ALA A 66 26.99 10.78 43.97
C ALA A 66 26.61 9.36 43.51
N VAL A 67 25.31 9.10 43.38
CA VAL A 67 24.76 7.81 42.90
C VAL A 67 25.21 7.56 41.46
N ALA A 68 25.63 6.32 41.13
CA ALA A 68 26.13 5.93 39.81
C ALA A 68 25.22 6.36 38.65
N SER A 69 23.90 6.36 38.86
CA SER A 69 22.92 6.83 37.88
C SER A 69 23.17 8.25 37.36
N GLN A 70 23.77 9.15 38.15
CA GLN A 70 24.06 10.53 37.74
C GLN A 70 25.16 10.65 36.68
N ARG A 71 25.93 9.58 36.44
CA ARG A 71 26.90 9.46 35.34
C ARG A 71 26.23 9.28 33.99
N CYS A 72 24.94 8.88 33.96
CA CYS A 72 24.14 8.77 32.75
C CYS A 72 23.27 10.01 32.53
N GLU A 73 23.54 10.78 31.49
CA GLU A 73 22.76 11.96 31.13
C GLU A 73 23.05 12.41 29.69
N LEU A 74 22.29 13.37 29.17
CA LEU A 74 22.60 14.03 27.90
C LEU A 74 24.02 14.63 27.90
N PRO A 75 24.80 14.53 26.80
CA PRO A 75 26.16 15.06 26.71
C PRO A 75 26.30 16.52 27.15
N VAL A 76 25.37 17.38 26.75
CA VAL A 76 25.35 18.81 27.09
C VAL A 76 25.27 19.05 28.60
N LYS A 77 24.53 18.20 29.33
CA LYS A 77 24.38 18.30 30.78
C LYS A 77 25.59 17.71 31.51
N LEU A 78 26.18 16.63 30.99
CA LEU A 78 27.43 16.07 31.53
C LEU A 78 28.58 17.08 31.43
N LEU A 79 28.69 17.78 30.29
CA LEU A 79 29.64 18.89 30.10
C LEU A 79 29.43 19.99 31.15
N ARG A 80 28.18 20.43 31.37
CA ARG A 80 27.87 21.44 32.40
C ARG A 80 28.19 20.97 33.82
N ARG A 81 28.20 19.66 34.07
CA ARG A 81 28.57 19.04 35.35
C ARG A 81 30.08 18.77 35.48
N GLY A 82 30.90 19.14 34.49
CA GLY A 82 32.36 19.01 34.54
C GLY A 82 32.91 17.68 34.03
N CYS A 83 32.13 16.92 33.24
CA CYS A 83 32.66 15.78 32.48
C CYS A 83 33.25 16.27 31.16
N GLU A 84 34.55 16.09 30.93
CA GLU A 84 35.18 16.45 29.66
C GLU A 84 34.84 15.44 28.55
N PRO A 85 34.82 15.85 27.26
CA PRO A 85 34.51 14.97 26.12
C PRO A 85 35.31 13.66 26.08
N GLU A 86 36.58 13.72 26.47
CA GLU A 86 37.49 12.57 26.51
C GLU A 86 37.11 11.51 27.55
N PHE A 87 36.26 11.86 28.52
CA PHE A 87 35.73 10.96 29.54
C PHE A 87 34.24 10.64 29.35
N MET A 88 33.68 10.95 28.18
CA MET A 88 32.31 10.61 27.83
C MET A 88 32.27 9.46 26.83
N GLU A 89 31.65 8.35 27.23
CA GLU A 89 31.24 7.31 26.30
C GLU A 89 29.87 7.70 25.72
N GLN A 90 29.76 7.72 24.39
CA GLN A 90 28.55 8.12 23.68
C GLN A 90 28.17 7.07 22.65
N SER A 91 26.88 7.04 22.28
CA SER A 91 26.40 6.24 21.16
C SER A 91 26.76 6.92 19.83
N GLU A 92 27.93 6.57 19.27
CA GLU A 92 28.30 7.02 17.93
C GLU A 92 27.60 6.21 16.85
N VAL A 93 26.72 6.87 16.10
CA VAL A 93 26.22 6.34 14.83
C VAL A 93 27.14 6.82 13.71
N LYS A 94 27.91 5.90 13.14
CA LYS A 94 28.83 6.19 12.04
C LYS A 94 28.35 5.50 10.78
N VAL A 95 28.27 6.25 9.68
CA VAL A 95 27.96 5.70 8.35
C VAL A 95 29.13 6.02 7.43
N GLU A 96 29.77 4.99 6.91
CA GLU A 96 30.86 5.08 5.95
C GLU A 96 30.43 4.42 4.65
N VAL A 97 30.47 5.18 3.57
CA VAL A 97 30.14 4.69 2.23
C VAL A 97 31.43 4.47 1.46
N ASN A 98 31.69 3.24 1.06
CA ASN A 98 32.87 2.95 0.27
C ASN A 98 32.56 3.13 -1.23
N ALA A 99 32.96 4.28 -1.77
CA ALA A 99 32.68 4.65 -3.16
C ALA A 99 33.62 4.00 -4.20
N THR A 100 34.59 3.18 -3.78
CA THR A 100 35.63 2.62 -4.67
C THR A 100 35.14 1.51 -5.59
N THR A 101 34.01 0.88 -5.28
CA THR A 101 33.41 -0.14 -6.16
C THR A 101 32.62 0.54 -7.27
N SER A 102 33.18 0.55 -8.49
CA SER A 102 32.48 1.04 -9.68
C SER A 102 31.28 0.15 -9.96
N SER A 103 30.08 0.65 -9.69
CA SER A 103 28.82 -0.02 -9.96
C SER A 103 28.05 0.75 -11.02
N THR A 104 27.40 0.04 -11.93
CA THR A 104 26.71 0.71 -13.06
C THR A 104 25.23 0.90 -12.82
N GLN A 105 24.62 0.10 -11.93
CA GLN A 105 23.17 0.03 -11.77
C GLN A 105 22.74 0.28 -10.33
N VAL A 106 23.47 -0.26 -9.35
CA VAL A 106 23.14 -0.15 -7.92
C VAL A 106 24.29 0.48 -7.14
N SER A 107 24.07 1.63 -6.52
CA SER A 107 25.14 2.36 -5.83
C SER A 107 24.67 2.97 -4.52
N PRO A 108 25.49 2.97 -3.46
CA PRO A 108 26.79 2.29 -3.34
C PRO A 108 26.63 0.77 -3.17
N GLN A 109 27.68 -0.02 -3.42
CA GLN A 109 27.62 -1.48 -3.21
C GLN A 109 28.05 -1.90 -1.80
N ASP A 110 28.84 -1.08 -1.12
CA ASP A 110 29.42 -1.42 0.17
C ASP A 110 29.30 -0.23 1.14
N ILE A 111 28.57 -0.46 2.22
CA ILE A 111 28.31 0.53 3.28
C ILE A 111 28.69 -0.11 4.61
N SER A 112 29.42 0.63 5.45
CA SER A 112 29.71 0.24 6.83
C SER A 112 28.95 1.17 7.77
N VAL A 113 28.17 0.59 8.68
CA VAL A 113 27.37 1.32 9.66
C VAL A 113 27.76 0.85 11.05
N THR A 114 28.00 1.77 11.97
CA THR A 114 28.20 1.44 13.40
C THR A 114 26.93 1.78 14.16
N LEU A 115 26.35 0.79 14.85
CA LEU A 115 25.11 0.95 15.64
C LEU A 115 25.30 0.47 17.07
N ARG A 116 24.50 1.03 17.99
CA ARG A 116 24.32 0.59 19.36
C ARG A 116 22.83 0.27 19.59
N PRO A 117 22.47 -0.55 20.59
CA PRO A 117 21.06 -0.74 20.95
C PRO A 117 20.33 0.59 21.16
N GLY A 118 19.15 0.73 20.56
CA GLY A 118 18.32 1.93 20.59
C GLY A 118 18.68 2.98 19.53
N SER A 119 19.79 2.83 18.79
CA SER A 119 20.16 3.73 17.70
C SER A 119 19.71 3.21 16.33
N GLN A 120 19.62 4.14 15.37
CA GLN A 120 19.29 3.84 13.98
C GLN A 120 20.15 4.67 13.03
N ALA A 121 20.37 4.16 11.82
CA ALA A 121 21.03 4.86 10.74
C ALA A 121 20.22 4.74 9.46
N SER A 122 20.24 5.78 8.64
CA SER A 122 19.59 5.81 7.33
C SER A 122 20.65 5.92 6.24
N VAL A 123 20.53 5.07 5.22
CA VAL A 123 21.45 5.03 4.07
C VAL A 123 20.65 5.08 2.78
N VAL A 124 21.14 5.81 1.78
CA VAL A 124 20.44 5.94 0.50
C VAL A 124 21.08 5.02 -0.54
N VAL A 125 20.27 4.16 -1.13
CA VAL A 125 20.65 3.26 -2.24
C VAL A 125 20.03 3.79 -3.53
N ALA A 126 20.87 4.11 -4.51
CA ALA A 126 20.46 4.50 -5.84
C ALA A 126 20.36 3.28 -6.75
N VAL A 127 19.22 3.12 -7.42
CA VAL A 127 18.94 2.04 -8.37
C VAL A 127 18.60 2.66 -9.72
N LYS A 128 19.44 2.42 -10.72
CA LYS A 128 19.24 2.90 -12.08
C LYS A 128 18.49 1.86 -12.92
N GLN A 129 17.37 2.28 -13.49
CA GLN A 129 16.52 1.44 -14.31
C GLN A 129 17.17 1.15 -15.68
N LEU A 130 17.19 -0.13 -16.08
CA LEU A 130 17.84 -0.63 -17.29
C LEU A 130 16.88 -0.67 -18.49
N LYS A 131 17.46 -0.58 -19.69
CA LYS A 131 16.68 -0.74 -20.94
C LYS A 131 16.25 -2.17 -21.23
N ARG A 132 17.03 -3.17 -20.77
CA ARG A 132 16.81 -4.60 -21.01
C ARG A 132 17.16 -5.37 -19.75
N TYR A 133 16.21 -6.13 -19.23
CA TYR A 133 16.38 -6.98 -18.04
C TYR A 133 16.40 -8.45 -18.43
N PRO A 134 17.10 -9.33 -17.68
CA PRO A 134 16.85 -10.77 -17.76
C PRO A 134 15.39 -11.06 -17.41
N VAL A 135 14.75 -11.93 -18.20
CA VAL A 135 13.34 -12.29 -18.03
C VAL A 135 13.20 -13.79 -18.02
N ASP A 136 12.45 -14.28 -17.04
CA ASP A 136 11.97 -15.65 -17.01
C ASP A 136 10.46 -15.62 -17.28
N LEU A 137 10.03 -16.26 -18.36
CA LEU A 137 8.61 -16.34 -18.73
C LEU A 137 8.17 -17.81 -18.71
N TYR A 138 7.29 -18.14 -17.77
CA TYR A 138 6.76 -19.48 -17.62
C TYR A 138 5.32 -19.56 -18.13
N TYR A 139 5.09 -20.43 -19.12
CA TYR A 139 3.77 -20.70 -19.67
C TYR A 139 3.09 -21.75 -18.81
N LEU A 140 2.00 -21.37 -18.17
CA LEU A 140 1.15 -22.27 -17.41
C LEU A 140 -0.18 -22.43 -18.14
N VAL A 141 -0.35 -23.57 -18.79
CA VAL A 141 -1.39 -23.74 -19.82
C VAL A 141 -2.38 -24.82 -19.39
N ASP A 142 -3.65 -24.45 -19.44
CA ASP A 142 -4.76 -25.38 -19.35
C ASP A 142 -4.77 -26.31 -20.57
N VAL A 143 -4.73 -27.62 -20.31
CA VAL A 143 -4.77 -28.64 -21.36
C VAL A 143 -6.05 -29.47 -21.31
N SER A 144 -7.12 -28.95 -20.72
CA SER A 144 -8.47 -29.52 -20.78
C SER A 144 -8.95 -29.71 -22.23
N ALA A 145 -10.04 -30.46 -22.40
CA ALA A 145 -10.54 -30.79 -23.73
C ALA A 145 -11.10 -29.55 -24.46
N SER A 146 -11.66 -28.57 -23.73
CA SER A 146 -12.18 -27.31 -24.30
C SER A 146 -11.06 -26.46 -24.91
N MET A 147 -9.84 -26.59 -24.39
CA MET A 147 -8.65 -25.89 -24.87
C MET A 147 -8.06 -26.41 -26.20
N GLN A 148 -8.68 -27.39 -26.88
CA GLN A 148 -8.15 -27.98 -28.11
C GLN A 148 -7.79 -26.95 -29.20
N GLU A 149 -8.72 -26.05 -29.54
CA GLU A 149 -8.48 -25.02 -30.57
C GLU A 149 -7.40 -24.02 -30.12
N ASN A 150 -7.44 -23.65 -28.84
CA ASN A 150 -6.48 -22.75 -28.21
C ASN A 150 -5.05 -23.33 -28.21
N LEU A 151 -4.90 -24.62 -27.94
CA LEU A 151 -3.62 -25.34 -28.01
C LEU A 151 -3.08 -25.41 -29.44
N ASP A 152 -3.94 -25.62 -30.44
CA ASP A 152 -3.53 -25.63 -31.84
C ASP A 152 -3.00 -24.26 -32.29
N HIS A 153 -3.62 -23.16 -31.85
CA HIS A 153 -3.08 -21.82 -32.05
C HIS A 153 -1.79 -21.58 -31.28
N LEU A 154 -1.69 -22.04 -30.02
CA LEU A 154 -0.49 -21.86 -29.18
C LEU A 154 0.78 -22.45 -29.82
N LYS A 155 0.66 -23.52 -30.62
CA LYS A 155 1.78 -24.12 -31.38
C LYS A 155 2.46 -23.14 -32.33
N THR A 156 1.73 -22.11 -32.77
CA THR A 156 2.24 -21.05 -33.65
C THR A 156 2.48 -19.76 -32.86
N VAL A 157 1.48 -19.31 -32.10
CA VAL A 157 1.52 -18.04 -31.36
C VAL A 157 2.56 -18.05 -30.24
N GLY A 158 2.70 -19.17 -29.52
CA GLY A 158 3.67 -19.28 -28.43
C GLY A 158 5.11 -19.09 -28.92
N VAL A 159 5.42 -19.60 -30.11
CA VAL A 159 6.73 -19.42 -30.77
C VAL A 159 6.92 -17.97 -31.19
N ALA A 160 5.90 -17.36 -31.82
CA ALA A 160 5.96 -15.97 -32.25
C ALA A 160 6.12 -15.00 -31.05
N LEU A 161 5.40 -15.24 -29.96
CA LEU A 161 5.54 -14.49 -28.71
C LEU A 161 6.95 -14.63 -28.12
N SER A 162 7.46 -15.86 -28.05
CA SER A 162 8.81 -16.12 -27.55
C SER A 162 9.87 -15.36 -28.35
N LEU A 163 9.77 -15.37 -29.68
CA LEU A 163 10.65 -14.59 -30.55
C LEU A 163 10.48 -13.09 -30.34
N ARG A 164 9.24 -12.60 -30.21
CA ARG A 164 8.98 -11.18 -29.97
C ARG A 164 9.59 -10.69 -28.65
N MET A 165 9.56 -11.51 -27.60
CA MET A 165 10.17 -11.18 -26.31
C MET A 165 11.70 -11.07 -26.39
N THR A 166 12.37 -11.78 -27.30
CA THR A 166 13.84 -11.63 -27.50
C THR A 166 14.25 -10.26 -28.04
N GLU A 167 13.33 -9.49 -28.63
CA GLU A 167 13.59 -8.10 -29.02
C GLU A 167 13.60 -7.14 -27.81
N HIS A 168 12.92 -7.54 -26.73
CA HIS A 168 12.71 -6.75 -25.52
C HIS A 168 13.65 -7.12 -24.36
N SER A 169 14.15 -8.36 -24.34
CA SER A 169 15.16 -8.85 -23.41
C SER A 169 16.22 -9.63 -24.16
N SER A 170 17.50 -9.32 -23.90
CA SER A 170 18.64 -10.08 -24.44
C SER A 170 18.91 -11.38 -23.68
N ASP A 171 18.24 -11.61 -22.56
CA ASP A 171 18.47 -12.75 -21.66
C ASP A 171 17.13 -13.34 -21.20
N LEU A 172 16.45 -14.00 -22.15
CA LEU A 172 15.14 -14.61 -21.98
C LEU A 172 15.26 -16.11 -21.70
N GLN A 173 14.67 -16.57 -20.61
CA GLN A 173 14.42 -17.99 -20.37
C GLN A 173 12.92 -18.30 -20.40
N LEU A 174 12.60 -19.48 -20.94
CA LEU A 174 11.24 -19.94 -21.16
C LEU A 174 11.03 -21.26 -20.44
N GLY A 175 9.90 -21.39 -19.77
CA GLY A 175 9.46 -22.64 -19.15
C GLY A 175 8.01 -22.97 -19.53
N PHE A 176 7.62 -24.23 -19.34
CA PHE A 176 6.28 -24.70 -19.67
C PHE A 176 5.75 -25.68 -18.62
N GLY A 177 4.52 -25.47 -18.18
CA GLY A 177 3.76 -26.38 -17.36
C GLY A 177 2.32 -26.54 -17.87
N SER A 178 1.74 -27.72 -17.62
CA SER A 178 0.35 -28.01 -17.95
C SER A 178 -0.46 -28.30 -16.70
N PHE A 179 -1.74 -27.95 -16.73
CA PHE A 179 -2.70 -28.31 -15.69
C PHE A 179 -4.06 -28.68 -16.28
N VAL A 180 -4.83 -29.41 -15.48
CA VAL A 180 -6.25 -29.71 -15.74
C VAL A 180 -6.96 -29.54 -14.39
N ASP A 181 -7.14 -30.63 -13.66
CA ASP A 181 -7.71 -30.63 -12.32
C ASP A 181 -7.26 -31.83 -11.48
N LYS A 182 -7.64 -31.85 -10.21
CA LYS A 182 -7.34 -32.91 -9.26
C LYS A 182 -7.83 -34.26 -9.80
N PRO A 183 -6.97 -35.28 -9.92
CA PRO A 183 -7.36 -36.56 -10.53
C PRO A 183 -8.12 -37.46 -9.54
N VAL A 184 -9.19 -36.93 -8.95
CA VAL A 184 -10.10 -37.60 -8.00
C VAL A 184 -11.56 -37.26 -8.32
N SER A 185 -12.49 -38.10 -7.89
CA SER A 185 -13.93 -37.79 -7.96
C SER A 185 -14.26 -36.65 -6.98
N PRO A 186 -15.14 -35.69 -7.33
CA PRO A 186 -15.98 -35.63 -8.54
C PRO A 186 -15.35 -34.92 -9.76
N TYR A 187 -14.15 -34.33 -9.65
CA TYR A 187 -13.52 -33.55 -10.73
C TYR A 187 -13.28 -34.35 -12.00
N ILE A 188 -13.00 -35.65 -11.85
CA ILE A 188 -12.82 -36.57 -12.96
C ILE A 188 -13.76 -37.75 -12.89
N ASN A 189 -14.03 -38.36 -14.04
CA ASN A 189 -14.71 -39.63 -14.10
C ASN A 189 -13.73 -40.78 -13.77
N VAL A 190 -13.93 -41.42 -12.63
CA VAL A 190 -13.09 -42.53 -12.11
C VAL A 190 -13.41 -43.90 -12.74
N HIS A 191 -14.25 -43.97 -13.78
CA HIS A 191 -14.45 -45.20 -14.52
C HIS A 191 -13.13 -45.66 -15.19
N PRO A 192 -12.74 -46.95 -15.16
CA PRO A 192 -11.43 -47.40 -15.63
C PRO A 192 -11.06 -46.99 -17.07
N SER A 193 -12.03 -46.99 -17.99
CA SER A 193 -11.81 -46.50 -19.36
C SER A 193 -11.49 -45.01 -19.41
N LYS A 194 -12.12 -44.21 -18.53
CA LYS A 194 -11.99 -42.75 -18.44
C LYS A 194 -10.72 -42.30 -17.74
N ILE A 195 -10.25 -43.06 -16.74
CA ILE A 195 -8.95 -42.83 -16.11
C ILE A 195 -7.82 -42.93 -17.16
N SER A 196 -7.88 -43.95 -18.02
CA SER A 196 -6.85 -44.14 -19.06
C SER A 196 -6.99 -43.17 -20.24
N ASN A 197 -8.21 -42.80 -20.59
CA ASN A 197 -8.54 -41.88 -21.68
C ASN A 197 -9.85 -41.13 -21.35
N PRO A 198 -9.78 -39.93 -20.76
CA PRO A 198 -10.96 -39.13 -20.42
C PRO A 198 -11.87 -38.88 -21.63
N CYS A 199 -11.27 -38.72 -22.81
CA CYS A 199 -11.95 -38.37 -24.06
C CYS A 199 -12.49 -39.57 -24.84
N SER A 200 -12.60 -40.73 -24.18
CA SER A 200 -13.04 -41.98 -24.82
C SER A 200 -14.44 -41.94 -25.43
N ASP A 201 -15.34 -41.04 -25.00
CA ASP A 201 -16.69 -40.92 -25.60
C ASP A 201 -16.66 -40.32 -27.01
N TYR A 202 -15.60 -39.58 -27.33
CA TYR A 202 -15.43 -38.89 -28.61
C TYR A 202 -14.51 -39.67 -29.56
N GLU A 203 -14.14 -40.91 -29.22
CA GLU A 203 -13.16 -41.73 -29.95
C GLU A 203 -11.78 -41.05 -30.13
N ILE A 204 -11.50 -40.02 -29.35
CA ILE A 204 -10.24 -39.28 -29.34
C ILE A 204 -9.37 -39.84 -28.23
N ARG A 205 -8.07 -40.01 -28.52
CA ARG A 205 -7.08 -40.39 -27.49
C ARG A 205 -6.46 -39.14 -26.88
N CYS A 206 -6.76 -38.87 -25.61
CA CYS A 206 -6.17 -37.78 -24.85
C CYS A 206 -5.29 -38.30 -23.69
N ARG A 207 -4.63 -37.39 -22.97
CA ARG A 207 -3.83 -37.73 -21.79
C ARG A 207 -4.74 -38.01 -20.59
N PRO A 208 -4.31 -38.84 -19.62
CA PRO A 208 -4.98 -38.93 -18.33
C PRO A 208 -5.04 -37.57 -17.62
N ALA A 209 -6.11 -37.37 -16.86
CA ALA A 209 -6.27 -36.19 -16.00
C ALA A 209 -5.13 -36.07 -14.99
N HIS A 210 -4.71 -34.84 -14.71
CA HIS A 210 -3.64 -34.52 -13.78
C HIS A 210 -3.84 -33.11 -13.23
N GLY A 211 -3.40 -32.88 -11.98
CA GLY A 211 -3.45 -31.55 -11.37
C GLY A 211 -2.48 -30.58 -12.04
N PHE A 212 -1.18 -30.73 -11.76
CA PHE A 212 -0.13 -29.91 -12.37
C PHE A 212 1.08 -30.75 -12.76
N HIS A 213 1.57 -30.57 -13.99
CA HIS A 213 2.84 -31.11 -14.48
C HIS A 213 3.79 -29.99 -14.88
N HIS A 214 4.99 -30.01 -14.33
CA HIS A 214 6.10 -29.25 -14.84
C HIS A 214 6.69 -29.98 -16.06
N VAL A 215 6.60 -29.40 -17.26
CA VAL A 215 6.97 -30.12 -18.50
C VAL A 215 8.37 -29.73 -18.98
N LEU A 216 8.73 -28.45 -18.84
CA LEU A 216 10.01 -27.90 -19.29
C LEU A 216 10.52 -26.89 -18.27
N GLY A 217 11.69 -27.20 -17.70
CA GLY A 217 12.51 -26.28 -16.90
C GLY A 217 12.93 -25.05 -17.69
N MET A 218 13.22 -23.96 -16.98
CA MET A 218 13.67 -22.72 -17.61
C MET A 218 14.86 -22.95 -18.53
N THR A 219 14.72 -22.53 -19.79
CA THR A 219 15.75 -22.70 -20.82
C THR A 219 15.76 -21.53 -21.80
N GLY A 220 16.96 -21.15 -22.24
CA GLY A 220 17.14 -20.22 -23.37
C GLY A 220 17.00 -20.90 -24.75
N ASN A 221 16.83 -22.23 -24.80
CA ASN A 221 16.73 -22.97 -26.05
C ASN A 221 15.29 -22.92 -26.62
N ILE A 222 15.03 -21.90 -27.44
CA ILE A 222 13.73 -21.69 -28.11
C ILE A 222 13.31 -22.90 -28.96
N SER A 223 14.26 -23.65 -29.53
CA SER A 223 13.94 -24.84 -30.33
C SER A 223 13.39 -25.98 -29.47
N GLU A 224 13.95 -26.17 -28.27
CA GLU A 224 13.43 -27.13 -27.30
C GLU A 224 12.05 -26.73 -26.78
N PHE A 225 11.87 -25.46 -26.42
CA PHE A 225 10.58 -24.92 -26.03
C PHE A 225 9.51 -25.13 -27.12
N THR A 226 9.86 -24.82 -28.37
CA THR A 226 8.99 -25.03 -29.54
C THR A 226 8.62 -26.50 -29.71
N ARG A 227 9.58 -27.42 -29.52
CA ARG A 227 9.33 -28.87 -29.57
C ARG A 227 8.35 -29.31 -28.48
N VAL A 228 8.47 -28.76 -27.27
CA VAL A 228 7.59 -29.09 -26.14
C VAL A 228 6.17 -28.60 -26.41
N ILE A 229 5.97 -27.34 -26.82
CA ILE A 229 4.64 -26.82 -27.15
C ILE A 229 3.97 -27.65 -28.26
N LYS A 230 4.70 -27.96 -29.34
CA LYS A 230 4.15 -28.73 -30.47
C LYS A 230 3.69 -30.14 -30.10
N ARG A 231 4.21 -30.71 -29.01
CA ARG A 231 3.88 -32.07 -28.54
C ARG A 231 2.79 -32.11 -27.48
N GLN A 232 2.26 -30.97 -27.05
CA GLN A 232 1.16 -30.94 -26.09
C GLN A 232 -0.09 -31.58 -26.69
N ARG A 233 -0.81 -32.28 -25.83
CA ARG A 233 -2.05 -32.99 -26.14
C ARG A 233 -3.06 -32.64 -25.07
N ILE A 234 -4.32 -32.52 -25.47
CA ILE A 234 -5.42 -32.36 -24.53
C ILE A 234 -5.48 -33.54 -23.55
N SER A 235 -6.15 -33.26 -22.45
CA SER A 235 -6.63 -34.15 -21.40
C SER A 235 -8.14 -33.87 -21.23
N GLY A 236 -8.76 -34.38 -20.17
CA GLY A 236 -10.12 -34.00 -19.82
C GLY A 236 -10.44 -34.26 -18.35
N ASN A 237 -11.38 -33.47 -17.85
CA ASN A 237 -12.05 -33.53 -16.56
C ASN A 237 -13.57 -33.69 -16.79
N MET A 238 -14.36 -33.72 -15.71
CA MET A 238 -15.81 -33.90 -15.77
C MET A 238 -16.57 -32.60 -15.51
N ASP A 239 -16.10 -31.79 -14.57
CA ASP A 239 -16.76 -30.56 -14.15
C ASP A 239 -16.12 -29.32 -14.77
N THR A 240 -16.72 -28.19 -14.45
CA THR A 240 -16.12 -26.86 -14.56
C THR A 240 -16.37 -26.24 -13.19
N PRO A 241 -15.39 -25.59 -12.52
CA PRO A 241 -14.10 -25.03 -12.96
C PRO A 241 -12.88 -25.99 -12.99
N GLU A 242 -11.65 -25.46 -13.12
CA GLU A 242 -10.38 -26.22 -13.25
C GLU A 242 -9.38 -25.97 -12.08
N GLY A 243 -8.30 -26.75 -12.02
CA GLY A 243 -7.24 -26.69 -11.00
C GLY A 243 -6.12 -25.64 -11.21
N GLY A 244 -6.39 -24.55 -11.92
CA GLY A 244 -5.39 -23.52 -12.26
C GLY A 244 -4.67 -22.86 -11.07
N LEU A 245 -5.35 -22.62 -9.94
CA LEU A 245 -4.71 -22.02 -8.76
C LEU A 245 -3.69 -22.95 -8.09
N ASP A 246 -3.93 -24.27 -8.09
CA ASP A 246 -2.96 -25.26 -7.61
C ASP A 246 -1.66 -25.18 -8.42
N ALA A 247 -1.80 -25.11 -9.75
CA ALA A 247 -0.69 -25.03 -10.67
C ALA A 247 0.09 -23.71 -10.53
N LEU A 248 -0.61 -22.58 -10.32
CA LEU A 248 0.02 -21.29 -10.05
C LEU A 248 0.83 -21.30 -8.77
N LEU A 249 0.27 -21.84 -7.68
CA LEU A 249 0.99 -21.92 -6.42
C LEU A 249 2.24 -22.78 -6.55
N GLN A 250 2.14 -23.98 -7.14
CA GLN A 250 3.30 -24.86 -7.33
C GLN A 250 4.37 -24.21 -8.22
N ALA A 251 3.98 -23.54 -9.30
CA ALA A 251 4.91 -22.78 -10.13
C ALA A 251 5.58 -21.62 -9.38
N ALA A 252 4.89 -21.04 -8.39
CA ALA A 252 5.43 -19.97 -7.57
C ALA A 252 6.39 -20.45 -6.48
N VAL A 253 6.13 -21.58 -5.83
CA VAL A 253 6.92 -22.04 -4.67
C VAL A 253 8.06 -23.00 -5.03
N CYS A 254 7.96 -23.74 -6.14
CA CYS A 254 8.98 -24.71 -6.58
C CYS A 254 10.14 -24.03 -7.34
N GLN A 255 10.80 -23.07 -6.68
CA GLN A 255 11.83 -22.20 -7.27
C GLN A 255 12.94 -22.98 -7.99
N ARG A 256 13.52 -23.97 -7.30
CA ARG A 256 14.65 -24.77 -7.80
C ARG A 256 14.25 -25.71 -8.93
N ASP A 257 13.12 -26.40 -8.79
CA ASP A 257 12.72 -27.44 -9.75
C ASP A 257 12.29 -26.84 -11.09
N LEU A 258 11.65 -25.67 -11.08
CA LEU A 258 11.33 -24.93 -12.30
C LEU A 258 12.56 -24.22 -12.91
N GLY A 259 13.53 -23.85 -12.08
CA GLY A 259 14.75 -23.15 -12.51
C GLY A 259 14.62 -21.63 -12.56
N TRP A 260 13.84 -21.02 -11.66
CA TRP A 260 13.70 -19.57 -11.58
C TRP A 260 15.01 -18.90 -11.18
N ARG A 261 15.44 -17.89 -11.95
CA ARG A 261 16.64 -17.11 -11.63
C ARG A 261 16.31 -16.02 -10.59
N PRO A 262 17.13 -15.81 -9.56
CA PRO A 262 16.91 -14.76 -8.56
C PRO A 262 17.10 -13.35 -9.13
N GLU A 263 17.96 -13.18 -10.13
CA GLU A 263 18.28 -11.89 -10.76
C GLU A 263 17.36 -11.51 -11.93
N ALA A 264 16.45 -12.39 -12.36
CA ALA A 264 15.55 -12.15 -13.48
C ALA A 264 14.18 -11.61 -13.03
N LYS A 265 13.53 -10.84 -13.90
CA LYS A 265 12.11 -10.50 -13.76
C LYS A 265 11.28 -11.74 -14.10
N ARG A 266 10.38 -12.14 -13.21
CA ARG A 266 9.65 -13.42 -13.29
C ARG A 266 8.20 -13.19 -13.71
N LEU A 267 7.84 -13.69 -14.89
CA LEU A 267 6.50 -13.62 -15.46
C LEU A 267 5.85 -15.00 -15.49
N LEU A 268 4.68 -15.12 -14.87
CA LEU A 268 3.80 -16.28 -14.95
C LEU A 268 2.67 -15.97 -15.93
N LEU A 269 2.56 -16.72 -17.02
CA LEU A 269 1.47 -16.59 -17.99
C LEU A 269 0.48 -17.74 -17.81
N LEU A 270 -0.65 -17.49 -17.15
CA LEU A 270 -1.75 -18.45 -17.06
C LEU A 270 -2.64 -18.34 -18.31
N MET A 271 -2.88 -19.46 -18.98
CA MET A 271 -3.75 -19.54 -20.16
C MET A 271 -4.86 -20.55 -19.91
N THR A 272 -6.13 -20.11 -19.94
CA THR A 272 -7.31 -20.98 -19.72
C THR A 272 -8.59 -20.37 -20.29
N ASP A 273 -9.56 -21.21 -20.63
CA ASP A 273 -10.92 -20.85 -21.05
C ASP A 273 -11.98 -21.11 -19.95
N GLN A 274 -11.56 -21.55 -18.76
CA GLN A 274 -12.43 -21.82 -17.62
C GLN A 274 -12.07 -21.02 -16.36
N PRO A 275 -13.00 -20.85 -15.39
CA PRO A 275 -12.67 -20.40 -14.05
C PRO A 275 -11.80 -21.44 -13.33
N SER A 276 -11.25 -21.08 -12.17
CA SER A 276 -10.50 -22.01 -11.34
C SER A 276 -11.19 -22.29 -10.01
N HIS A 277 -11.07 -23.52 -9.52
CA HIS A 277 -11.49 -23.90 -8.17
C HIS A 277 -10.78 -23.07 -7.10
N LEU A 278 -11.49 -22.84 -6.00
CA LEU A 278 -11.02 -22.09 -4.84
C LEU A 278 -10.83 -23.03 -3.64
N ALA A 279 -10.12 -22.54 -2.62
CA ALA A 279 -10.05 -23.23 -1.33
C ALA A 279 -11.47 -23.57 -0.81
N LEU A 280 -11.59 -24.72 -0.15
CA LEU A 280 -12.80 -25.40 0.32
C LEU A 280 -13.58 -26.17 -0.75
N ASP A 281 -13.29 -26.00 -2.05
CA ASP A 281 -13.94 -26.80 -3.09
C ASP A 281 -13.53 -28.28 -2.97
N SER A 282 -12.30 -28.60 -2.54
CA SER A 282 -11.83 -30.00 -2.39
C SER A 282 -12.56 -30.81 -1.34
N ARG A 283 -13.38 -30.16 -0.51
CA ARG A 283 -14.22 -30.82 0.47
C ARG A 283 -15.20 -31.80 -0.18
N VAL A 284 -15.70 -31.52 -1.40
CA VAL A 284 -16.60 -32.45 -2.11
C VAL A 284 -15.91 -33.73 -2.57
N ALA A 285 -14.58 -33.69 -2.74
CA ALA A 285 -13.74 -34.84 -3.04
C ALA A 285 -13.21 -35.57 -1.80
N GLY A 286 -13.63 -35.15 -0.60
CA GLY A 286 -13.14 -35.70 0.67
C GLY A 286 -11.73 -35.22 1.06
N ILE A 287 -11.19 -34.21 0.36
CA ILE A 287 -9.92 -33.58 0.71
C ILE A 287 -10.21 -32.40 1.63
N VAL A 288 -9.83 -32.54 2.90
CA VAL A 288 -10.10 -31.54 3.96
C VAL A 288 -8.84 -30.96 4.58
N THR A 289 -7.67 -31.34 4.05
CA THR A 289 -6.38 -30.80 4.45
C THR A 289 -6.15 -29.50 3.71
N PRO A 290 -6.02 -28.34 4.38
CA PRO A 290 -5.69 -27.08 3.71
C PRO A 290 -4.36 -27.18 2.97
N ASN A 291 -4.20 -26.37 1.92
CA ASN A 291 -2.93 -26.24 1.22
C ASN A 291 -1.86 -25.65 2.13
N ASP A 292 -0.67 -26.23 2.15
CA ASP A 292 0.43 -25.80 3.04
C ASP A 292 1.31 -24.67 2.45
N GLY A 293 1.12 -24.32 1.17
CA GLY A 293 1.90 -23.27 0.51
C GLY A 293 3.36 -23.68 0.22
N LEU A 294 3.67 -24.98 0.21
CA LEU A 294 5.01 -25.53 -0.03
C LEU A 294 5.10 -26.24 -1.39
N CYS A 295 6.33 -26.53 -1.81
CA CYS A 295 6.60 -27.25 -3.05
C CYS A 295 6.41 -28.77 -2.86
N HIS A 296 5.61 -29.39 -3.73
CA HIS A 296 5.32 -30.84 -3.74
C HIS A 296 5.47 -31.44 -5.14
N LEU A 297 6.55 -31.10 -5.82
CA LEU A 297 6.90 -31.72 -7.10
C LEU A 297 7.79 -32.96 -6.89
N GLU A 298 7.30 -34.11 -7.35
CA GLU A 298 8.11 -35.32 -7.47
C GLU A 298 8.08 -35.78 -8.92
N ASN A 299 9.25 -35.98 -9.53
CA ASN A 299 9.38 -36.31 -10.96
C ASN A 299 8.59 -35.33 -11.86
N ASN A 300 8.61 -34.05 -11.51
CA ASN A 300 7.89 -32.96 -12.18
C ASN A 300 6.35 -33.04 -12.13
N VAL A 301 5.79 -33.84 -11.23
CA VAL A 301 4.34 -33.99 -11.03
C VAL A 301 3.96 -33.49 -9.64
N TYR A 302 2.86 -32.75 -9.55
CA TYR A 302 2.33 -32.28 -8.27
C TYR A 302 1.65 -33.43 -7.50
N THR A 303 2.31 -33.94 -6.47
CA THR A 303 1.83 -35.07 -5.66
C THR A 303 0.80 -34.66 -4.60
N GLY A 304 0.82 -33.39 -4.18
CA GLY A 304 -0.14 -32.82 -3.24
C GLY A 304 -1.56 -32.68 -3.79
N SER A 305 -1.75 -32.79 -5.11
CA SER A 305 -3.04 -32.57 -5.80
C SER A 305 -4.20 -33.37 -5.21
N THR A 306 -3.94 -34.61 -4.78
CA THR A 306 -4.95 -35.54 -4.23
C THR A 306 -5.03 -35.56 -2.71
N ARG A 307 -4.20 -34.75 -2.03
CA ARG A 307 -4.04 -34.76 -0.56
C ARG A 307 -4.35 -33.42 0.09
N GLN A 308 -4.16 -32.34 -0.65
CA GLN A 308 -4.34 -30.97 -0.18
C GLN A 308 -5.43 -30.27 -0.98
N ASP A 309 -6.14 -29.37 -0.32
CA ASP A 309 -7.14 -28.51 -0.92
C ASP A 309 -6.50 -27.53 -1.93
N HIS A 310 -7.31 -26.87 -2.75
CA HIS A 310 -6.84 -25.76 -3.58
C HIS A 310 -6.34 -24.61 -2.67
N PRO A 311 -5.35 -23.83 -3.11
CA PRO A 311 -4.88 -22.71 -2.31
C PRO A 311 -5.94 -21.61 -2.21
N SER A 312 -5.92 -20.90 -1.09
CA SER A 312 -6.71 -19.67 -0.98
C SER A 312 -6.09 -18.58 -1.84
N VAL A 313 -6.91 -17.64 -2.32
CA VAL A 313 -6.43 -16.47 -3.08
C VAL A 313 -5.41 -15.67 -2.27
N GLY A 314 -5.63 -15.52 -0.96
CA GLY A 314 -4.70 -14.84 -0.06
C GLY A 314 -3.34 -15.54 0.05
N GLN A 315 -3.35 -16.88 0.17
CA GLN A 315 -2.11 -17.67 0.20
C GLN A 315 -1.34 -17.58 -1.12
N LEU A 316 -2.03 -17.61 -2.27
CA LEU A 316 -1.39 -17.39 -3.56
C LEU A 316 -0.80 -15.98 -3.67
N SER A 317 -1.55 -14.96 -3.24
CA SER A 317 -1.11 -13.56 -3.23
C SER A 317 0.19 -13.38 -2.42
N ASP A 318 0.23 -13.95 -1.22
CA ASP A 318 1.40 -13.95 -0.34
C ASP A 318 2.62 -14.58 -1.02
N LYS A 319 2.47 -15.79 -1.59
CA LYS A 319 3.57 -16.49 -2.26
C LYS A 319 4.03 -15.83 -3.56
N LEU A 320 3.16 -15.17 -4.30
CA LEU A 320 3.56 -14.40 -5.48
C LEU A 320 4.38 -13.15 -5.09
N LEU A 321 3.97 -12.46 -4.03
CA LEU A 321 4.68 -11.29 -3.50
C LEU A 321 6.05 -11.67 -2.92
N GLU A 322 6.09 -12.72 -2.09
CA GLU A 322 7.30 -13.27 -1.48
C GLU A 322 8.35 -13.64 -2.54
N ASN A 323 7.91 -14.29 -3.63
CA ASN A 323 8.79 -14.75 -4.70
C ASN A 323 8.99 -13.73 -5.83
N HIS A 324 8.44 -12.52 -5.69
CA HIS A 324 8.51 -11.42 -6.66
C HIS A 324 8.08 -11.83 -8.09
N MET A 325 6.92 -12.49 -8.18
CA MET A 325 6.39 -13.04 -9.42
C MET A 325 5.19 -12.25 -9.90
N TYR A 326 5.16 -11.95 -11.19
CA TYR A 326 4.11 -11.16 -11.81
C TYR A 326 3.25 -12.05 -12.69
N LEU A 327 1.95 -12.05 -12.39
CA LEU A 327 0.99 -12.94 -13.03
C LEU A 327 0.28 -12.25 -14.19
N ILE A 328 0.19 -12.94 -15.32
CA ILE A 328 -0.57 -12.53 -16.50
C ILE A 328 -1.65 -13.57 -16.74
N PHE A 329 -2.90 -13.15 -16.62
CA PHE A 329 -4.07 -13.95 -16.97
C PHE A 329 -4.42 -13.72 -18.45
N ALA A 330 -4.20 -14.73 -19.26
CA ALA A 330 -4.61 -14.80 -20.65
C ALA A 330 -5.87 -15.69 -20.75
N VAL A 331 -7.05 -15.07 -20.61
CA VAL A 331 -8.31 -15.80 -20.44
C VAL A 331 -9.30 -15.52 -21.56
N GLU A 332 -10.13 -16.51 -21.87
CA GLU A 332 -11.19 -16.36 -22.87
C GLU A 332 -12.26 -15.36 -22.42
N LYS A 333 -12.84 -14.65 -23.40
CA LYS A 333 -13.76 -13.52 -23.25
C LYS A 333 -14.92 -13.77 -22.29
N GLN A 334 -15.41 -15.01 -22.22
CA GLN A 334 -16.55 -15.40 -21.39
C GLN A 334 -16.20 -15.41 -19.90
N GLN A 335 -14.97 -15.82 -19.55
CA GLN A 335 -14.50 -15.91 -18.16
C GLN A 335 -13.85 -14.63 -17.64
N TYR A 336 -13.66 -13.63 -18.50
CA TYR A 336 -12.99 -12.37 -18.15
C TYR A 336 -13.49 -11.74 -16.85
N LYS A 337 -14.81 -11.69 -16.62
CA LYS A 337 -15.40 -11.07 -15.42
C LYS A 337 -14.98 -11.77 -14.12
N TRP A 338 -14.77 -13.08 -14.15
CA TRP A 338 -14.35 -13.85 -12.99
C TRP A 338 -12.91 -13.49 -12.61
N TYR A 339 -12.02 -13.46 -13.60
CA TYR A 339 -10.61 -13.08 -13.40
C TYR A 339 -10.43 -11.58 -13.13
N GLU A 340 -11.32 -10.71 -13.61
CA GLU A 340 -11.33 -9.29 -13.27
C GLU A 340 -11.49 -9.07 -11.76
N ALA A 341 -12.42 -9.80 -11.13
CA ALA A 341 -12.58 -9.77 -9.68
C ALA A 341 -11.34 -10.33 -8.95
N LEU A 342 -10.74 -11.42 -9.47
CA LEU A 342 -9.58 -12.07 -8.87
C LEU A 342 -8.32 -11.18 -8.88
N VAL A 343 -8.08 -10.47 -9.98
CA VAL A 343 -6.88 -9.63 -10.17
C VAL A 343 -6.80 -8.49 -9.16
N HIS A 344 -7.93 -8.01 -8.64
CA HIS A 344 -7.94 -7.01 -7.55
C HIS A 344 -7.35 -7.55 -6.23
N LEU A 345 -7.35 -8.87 -6.03
CA LEU A 345 -6.83 -9.55 -4.85
C LEU A 345 -5.38 -10.04 -5.02
N LEU A 346 -4.84 -9.96 -6.24
CA LEU A 346 -3.50 -10.42 -6.61
C LEU A 346 -2.67 -9.23 -7.13
N PRO A 347 -1.97 -8.49 -6.25
CA PRO A 347 -1.21 -7.32 -6.64
C PRO A 347 -0.17 -7.64 -7.72
N GLY A 348 0.03 -6.71 -8.66
CA GLY A 348 0.99 -6.91 -9.76
C GLY A 348 0.48 -7.83 -10.88
N SER A 349 -0.78 -8.28 -10.81
CA SER A 349 -1.37 -9.11 -11.86
C SER A 349 -1.91 -8.30 -13.05
N TYR A 350 -1.89 -8.93 -14.22
CA TYR A 350 -2.38 -8.39 -15.49
C TYR A 350 -3.49 -9.27 -16.02
N LEU A 351 -4.51 -8.64 -16.59
CA LEU A 351 -5.63 -9.35 -17.19
C LEU A 351 -5.73 -9.00 -18.67
N GLY A 352 -5.66 -10.02 -19.52
CA GLY A 352 -5.91 -9.92 -20.94
C GLY A 352 -7.25 -10.53 -21.30
N ARG A 353 -8.11 -9.73 -21.94
CA ARG A 353 -9.35 -10.23 -22.55
C ARG A 353 -9.04 -10.81 -23.92
N LEU A 354 -8.81 -12.12 -23.97
CA LEU A 354 -8.55 -12.80 -25.22
C LEU A 354 -9.86 -13.40 -25.75
N GLY A 355 -10.08 -13.37 -27.05
CA GLY A 355 -11.12 -14.20 -27.67
C GLY A 355 -10.58 -15.62 -27.79
N LEU A 356 -10.49 -16.13 -29.02
CA LEU A 356 -9.47 -17.14 -29.33
C LEU A 356 -8.08 -16.56 -29.08
N PHE A 357 -7.10 -17.40 -28.72
CA PHE A 357 -5.70 -16.99 -28.59
C PHE A 357 -5.07 -16.63 -29.95
N GLN A 358 -5.50 -15.50 -30.52
CA GLN A 358 -4.96 -14.94 -31.74
C GLN A 358 -3.62 -14.24 -31.45
N ALA A 359 -2.69 -14.39 -32.40
CA ALA A 359 -1.30 -13.96 -32.26
C ALA A 359 -1.09 -12.50 -31.79
N PRO A 360 -1.73 -11.47 -32.39
CA PRO A 360 -1.42 -10.09 -32.02
C PRO A 360 -1.82 -9.78 -30.57
N ASN A 361 -3.00 -10.25 -30.14
CA ASN A 361 -3.55 -9.91 -28.84
C ASN A 361 -2.75 -10.52 -27.68
N LEU A 362 -2.33 -11.79 -27.81
CA LEU A 362 -1.52 -12.44 -26.79
C LEU A 362 -0.11 -11.85 -26.73
N ILE A 363 0.47 -11.50 -27.88
CA ILE A 363 1.78 -10.86 -27.95
C ILE A 363 1.76 -9.49 -27.28
N GLU A 364 0.79 -8.63 -27.64
CA GLU A 364 0.66 -7.29 -27.06
C GLU A 364 0.42 -7.35 -25.55
N LEU A 365 -0.45 -8.25 -25.08
CA LEU A 365 -0.71 -8.44 -23.65
C LEU A 365 0.59 -8.69 -22.86
N VAL A 366 1.40 -9.66 -23.29
CA VAL A 366 2.61 -10.04 -22.57
C VAL A 366 3.69 -8.95 -22.68
N VAL A 367 3.82 -8.32 -23.85
CA VAL A 367 4.77 -7.22 -24.06
C VAL A 367 4.41 -6.00 -23.21
N ASP A 368 3.13 -5.64 -23.11
CA ASP A 368 2.70 -4.49 -22.32
C ASP A 368 2.74 -4.78 -20.82
N ALA A 369 2.43 -6.02 -20.41
CA ALA A 369 2.67 -6.47 -19.06
C ALA A 369 4.16 -6.35 -18.68
N TYR A 370 5.05 -6.82 -19.56
CA TYR A 370 6.49 -6.68 -19.39
C TYR A 370 6.95 -5.21 -19.30
N LYS A 371 6.50 -4.33 -20.20
CA LYS A 371 6.88 -2.90 -20.15
C LYS A 371 6.44 -2.23 -18.85
N LYS A 372 5.22 -2.53 -18.38
CA LYS A 372 4.73 -1.96 -17.12
C LYS A 372 5.48 -2.55 -15.93
N LEU A 373 5.85 -3.83 -15.96
CA LEU A 373 6.77 -4.42 -14.99
C LEU A 373 8.13 -3.72 -14.96
N LEU A 374 8.70 -3.38 -16.12
CA LEU A 374 9.95 -2.62 -16.16
C LEU A 374 9.83 -1.22 -15.55
N SER A 375 8.64 -0.62 -15.59
CA SER A 375 8.39 0.67 -14.96
C SER A 375 8.32 0.61 -13.43
N GLU A 376 8.35 -0.59 -12.85
CA GLU A 376 8.35 -0.80 -11.41
C GLU A 376 9.76 -1.13 -10.90
N VAL A 377 10.23 -0.31 -9.96
CA VAL A 377 11.50 -0.51 -9.26
C VAL A 377 11.22 -0.68 -7.78
N SER A 378 11.65 -1.79 -7.22
CA SER A 378 11.50 -2.16 -5.81
C SER A 378 12.79 -2.79 -5.27
N VAL A 379 12.93 -2.82 -3.95
CA VAL A 379 14.06 -3.46 -3.26
C VAL A 379 13.54 -4.47 -2.24
N SER A 380 14.21 -5.60 -2.13
CA SER A 380 14.07 -6.53 -1.02
C SER A 380 15.25 -6.38 -0.07
N VAL A 381 14.99 -6.44 1.23
CA VAL A 381 16.03 -6.34 2.26
C VAL A 381 16.06 -7.63 3.08
N SER A 382 17.26 -8.20 3.21
CA SER A 382 17.51 -9.41 3.98
C SER A 382 18.52 -9.11 5.09
N VAL A 383 18.19 -9.50 6.31
CA VAL A 383 19.08 -9.45 7.48
C VAL A 383 19.56 -10.87 7.75
N GLU A 384 20.82 -11.02 8.17
CA GLU A 384 21.39 -12.32 8.53
C GLU A 384 20.57 -13.04 9.62
N ASP A 385 20.23 -14.32 9.42
CA ASP A 385 19.22 -15.06 10.21
C ASP A 385 19.42 -14.97 11.73
N LYS A 386 20.67 -15.10 12.20
CA LYS A 386 21.04 -15.02 13.63
C LYS A 386 20.77 -13.66 14.28
N ALA A 387 20.49 -12.63 13.49
CA ALA A 387 20.34 -11.24 13.91
C ALA A 387 18.94 -10.66 13.65
N VAL A 388 18.06 -11.35 12.90
CA VAL A 388 16.75 -10.81 12.48
C VAL A 388 15.91 -10.28 13.65
N SER A 389 15.94 -10.92 14.82
CA SER A 389 15.20 -10.47 16.01
C SER A 389 15.80 -9.23 16.70
N ARG A 390 17.07 -8.91 16.43
CA ARG A 390 17.80 -7.80 17.06
C ARG A 390 17.78 -6.51 16.23
N TYR A 391 17.37 -6.56 14.97
CA TYR A 391 17.33 -5.40 14.08
C TYR A 391 15.96 -5.24 13.45
N TRP A 392 15.62 -3.99 13.15
CA TRP A 392 14.48 -3.67 12.29
C TRP A 392 14.96 -2.85 11.10
N VAL A 393 14.24 -2.97 9.99
CA VAL A 393 14.55 -2.25 8.76
C VAL A 393 13.28 -1.60 8.22
N SER A 394 13.39 -0.35 7.81
CA SER A 394 12.35 0.38 7.09
C SER A 394 12.89 0.88 5.75
N VAL A 395 12.07 0.74 4.70
CA VAL A 395 12.41 1.16 3.33
C VAL A 395 11.47 2.27 2.93
N SER A 396 12.03 3.43 2.56
CA SER A 396 11.27 4.57 2.05
C SER A 396 11.71 4.92 0.62
N PRO A 397 10.86 4.68 -0.40
CA PRO A 397 11.19 5.01 -1.78
C PRO A 397 11.12 6.52 -2.05
N LEU A 398 12.09 7.02 -2.80
CA LEU A 398 12.18 8.39 -3.30
C LEU A 398 12.11 8.33 -4.83
N CYS A 399 10.89 8.44 -5.35
CA CYS A 399 10.62 8.26 -6.77
C CYS A 399 10.91 9.51 -7.59
N PRO A 400 11.35 9.36 -8.86
CA PRO A 400 11.56 10.48 -9.76
C PRO A 400 10.25 11.19 -10.12
N ASN A 401 10.34 12.43 -10.60
CA ASN A 401 9.16 13.23 -10.96
C ASN A 401 8.29 12.51 -12.01
N GLY A 402 6.99 12.41 -11.71
CA GLY A 402 6.00 11.71 -12.56
C GLY A 402 5.81 10.23 -12.19
N SER A 403 6.69 9.65 -11.37
CA SER A 403 6.54 8.32 -10.79
C SER A 403 5.78 8.40 -9.46
N MET A 404 5.00 7.36 -9.13
CA MET A 404 4.27 7.28 -7.86
C MET A 404 4.94 6.28 -6.93
N ALA A 405 5.17 6.71 -5.69
CA ALA A 405 5.57 5.83 -4.59
C ALA A 405 4.38 4.96 -4.17
N LYS A 406 4.59 3.65 -4.10
CA LYS A 406 3.61 2.69 -3.61
C LYS A 406 4.35 1.70 -2.72
N ASP A 407 3.99 1.64 -1.44
CA ASP A 407 4.64 0.77 -0.46
C ASP A 407 6.19 0.95 -0.48
N GLN A 408 6.93 -0.12 -0.79
CA GLN A 408 8.39 -0.15 -0.91
C GLN A 408 8.88 -0.08 -2.38
N SER A 409 8.04 0.42 -3.31
CA SER A 409 8.35 0.51 -4.74
C SER A 409 8.01 1.87 -5.37
N CYS A 410 8.62 2.12 -6.53
CA CYS A 410 8.29 3.24 -7.42
C CYS A 410 7.70 2.70 -8.72
N SER A 411 6.58 3.27 -9.15
CA SER A 411 5.87 2.90 -10.38
C SER A 411 5.93 4.00 -11.43
N GLY A 412 5.89 3.63 -12.71
CA GLY A 412 5.95 4.59 -13.83
C GLY A 412 7.36 5.14 -14.09
N VAL A 413 8.40 4.42 -13.64
CA VAL A 413 9.80 4.79 -13.85
C VAL A 413 10.17 4.59 -15.31
N GLN A 414 10.80 5.59 -15.91
CA GLN A 414 11.21 5.56 -17.31
C GLN A 414 12.62 4.95 -17.47
N PRO A 415 12.94 4.43 -18.68
CA PRO A 415 14.30 4.05 -19.08
C PRO A 415 15.39 5.03 -18.65
N ASP A 416 16.48 4.51 -18.08
CA ASP A 416 17.66 5.25 -17.59
C ASP A 416 17.43 6.18 -16.38
N GLN A 417 16.21 6.26 -15.83
CA GLN A 417 15.96 7.02 -14.60
C GLN A 417 16.53 6.29 -13.37
N THR A 418 16.94 7.08 -12.38
CA THR A 418 17.42 6.57 -11.08
C THR A 418 16.34 6.77 -10.03
N VAL A 419 16.07 5.69 -9.30
CA VAL A 419 15.23 5.68 -8.10
C VAL A 419 16.13 5.61 -6.88
N TYR A 420 15.77 6.33 -5.82
CA TYR A 420 16.52 6.28 -4.57
C TYR A 420 15.68 5.59 -3.50
N PHE A 421 16.30 4.73 -2.70
CA PHE A 421 15.65 4.08 -1.56
C PHE A 421 16.39 4.49 -0.30
N ASN A 422 15.67 5.12 0.62
CA ASN A 422 16.17 5.42 1.94
C ASN A 422 15.94 4.21 2.85
N ILE A 423 17.02 3.50 3.18
CA ILE A 423 17.02 2.29 4.00
C ILE A 423 17.40 2.71 5.42
N THR A 424 16.44 2.63 6.34
CA THR A 424 16.67 2.91 7.76
C THR A 424 16.80 1.60 8.51
N ILE A 425 17.92 1.43 9.22
CA ILE A 425 18.23 0.23 9.99
C ILE A 425 18.40 0.65 11.44
N GLY A 426 17.66 0.01 12.34
CA GLY A 426 17.80 0.21 13.78
C GLY A 426 18.09 -1.08 14.52
N MET A 427 18.73 -0.95 15.68
CA MET A 427 19.15 -2.06 16.52
C MET A 427 18.36 -2.03 17.83
N HIS A 428 17.72 -3.13 18.20
CA HIS A 428 16.97 -3.28 19.46
C HIS A 428 17.87 -3.73 20.61
N SER A 429 18.71 -4.73 20.37
CA SER A 429 19.46 -5.41 21.43
C SER A 429 20.79 -5.95 20.92
N CYS A 430 21.68 -6.25 21.87
CA CYS A 430 22.95 -6.92 21.62
C CYS A 430 22.77 -8.45 21.57
N PRO A 431 23.77 -9.19 21.04
CA PRO A 431 23.78 -10.64 21.17
C PRO A 431 23.91 -11.07 22.65
N ASP A 432 23.53 -12.31 22.96
CA ASP A 432 23.44 -12.81 24.35
C ASP A 432 24.78 -12.78 25.10
N ASN A 433 25.90 -12.93 24.38
CA ASN A 433 27.24 -12.79 24.93
C ASN A 433 27.62 -11.33 25.28
N GLY A 434 26.83 -10.36 24.82
CA GLY A 434 27.04 -8.93 25.06
C GLY A 434 28.26 -8.34 24.34
N GLU A 435 28.89 -9.09 23.45
CA GLU A 435 30.08 -8.66 22.70
C GLU A 435 29.70 -7.90 21.43
N ASP A 436 30.69 -7.19 20.88
CA ASP A 436 30.57 -6.56 19.57
C ASP A 436 30.48 -7.63 18.48
N GLU A 437 29.60 -7.43 17.50
CA GLU A 437 29.39 -8.36 16.39
C GLU A 437 29.18 -7.62 15.07
N ASP A 438 29.72 -8.16 13.98
CA ASP A 438 29.45 -7.67 12.63
C ASP A 438 28.28 -8.45 12.00
N VAL A 439 27.23 -7.74 11.61
CA VAL A 439 26.02 -8.28 10.98
C VAL A 439 25.92 -7.78 9.54
N LYS A 440 25.49 -8.64 8.62
CA LYS A 440 25.26 -8.25 7.23
C LYS A 440 23.77 -8.02 6.95
N VAL A 441 23.47 -6.87 6.35
CA VAL A 441 22.18 -6.57 5.74
C VAL A 441 22.38 -6.40 4.24
N VAL A 442 21.62 -7.14 3.44
CA VAL A 442 21.74 -7.09 1.97
C VAL A 442 20.47 -6.50 1.38
N VAL A 443 20.62 -5.40 0.66
CA VAL A 443 19.56 -4.71 -0.10
C VAL A 443 19.70 -5.11 -1.56
N ARG A 444 18.71 -5.85 -2.08
CA ARG A 444 18.68 -6.32 -3.47
C ARG A 444 17.54 -5.66 -4.23
N PRO A 445 17.82 -4.90 -5.29
CA PRO A 445 16.76 -4.48 -6.20
C PRO A 445 16.17 -5.69 -6.92
N VAL A 446 14.84 -5.77 -6.99
CA VAL A 446 14.15 -6.94 -7.57
C VAL A 446 14.41 -7.02 -9.07
N GLY A 447 15.02 -8.12 -9.52
CA GLY A 447 15.39 -8.33 -10.93
C GLY A 447 16.71 -7.66 -11.35
N TYR A 448 17.63 -7.46 -10.40
CA TYR A 448 18.99 -6.98 -10.65
C TYR A 448 20.01 -7.99 -10.09
N ASN A 449 21.18 -8.06 -10.74
CA ASN A 449 22.30 -8.89 -10.29
C ASN A 449 23.20 -8.17 -9.27
N GLU A 450 23.27 -6.84 -9.33
CA GLU A 450 23.99 -6.00 -8.38
C GLU A 450 23.17 -5.80 -7.10
N SER A 451 23.84 -5.69 -5.96
CA SER A 451 23.21 -5.45 -4.66
C SER A 451 24.07 -4.55 -3.79
N THR A 452 23.45 -3.97 -2.76
CA THR A 452 24.16 -3.20 -1.74
C THR A 452 24.28 -4.04 -0.48
N VAL A 453 25.51 -4.21 0.00
CA VAL A 453 25.81 -4.86 1.28
C VAL A 453 26.08 -3.79 2.32
N VAL A 454 25.28 -3.79 3.38
CA VAL A 454 25.46 -2.95 4.56
C VAL A 454 26.06 -3.81 5.67
N ARG A 455 27.31 -3.56 6.03
CA ARG A 455 27.98 -4.19 7.18
C ARG A 455 27.71 -3.37 8.42
N ILE A 456 27.03 -3.96 9.40
CA ILE A 456 26.68 -3.32 10.65
C ILE A 456 27.68 -3.78 11.71
N HIS A 457 28.50 -2.86 12.18
CA HIS A 457 29.37 -3.02 13.34
C HIS A 457 28.55 -2.73 14.60
N SER A 458 28.18 -3.77 15.32
CA SER A 458 27.35 -3.68 16.51
C SER A 458 28.24 -3.38 17.70
N LYS A 459 28.05 -2.21 18.31
CA LYS A 459 28.82 -1.75 19.46
C LYS A 459 28.05 -1.95 20.75
N CYS A 460 28.38 -3.02 21.44
CA CYS A 460 27.73 -3.48 22.66
C CYS A 460 28.58 -3.21 23.89
N ALA A 461 29.90 -3.28 23.76
CA ALA A 461 30.83 -2.94 24.85
C ALA A 461 31.01 -1.42 24.98
N CYS A 462 31.27 -0.93 26.19
CA CYS A 462 31.75 0.43 26.43
C CYS A 462 33.29 0.44 26.40
N SER A 463 33.89 1.42 25.73
CA SER A 463 35.34 1.48 25.52
C SER A 463 36.07 2.15 26.70
N CYS A 464 35.44 3.14 27.36
CA CYS A 464 35.86 3.77 28.61
C CYS A 464 37.35 4.16 28.69
N GLY A 465 37.90 4.64 27.57
CA GLY A 465 39.27 5.12 27.46
C GLY A 465 40.36 4.05 27.65
N SER A 466 41.59 4.50 27.90
CA SER A 466 42.80 3.67 28.04
C SER A 466 42.80 2.76 29.27
N THR A 467 41.95 3.03 30.26
CA THR A 467 41.82 2.21 31.48
C THR A 467 40.77 1.09 31.33
N ARG A 468 39.89 1.13 30.32
CA ARG A 468 38.73 0.23 30.13
C ARG A 468 37.84 0.07 31.37
N ARG A 469 37.94 0.99 32.33
CA ARG A 469 37.17 0.95 33.58
C ARG A 469 36.04 1.94 33.47
N CYS A 470 34.84 1.43 33.20
CA CYS A 470 33.64 2.24 33.13
C CYS A 470 33.05 2.60 34.50
N ASN A 471 33.80 2.48 35.61
CA ASN A 471 33.25 2.51 36.98
C ASN A 471 31.91 1.77 37.09
N ASP A 472 31.83 0.60 36.45
CA ASP A 472 30.76 -0.36 36.69
C ASP A 472 31.10 -1.04 38.02
N GLU A 473 30.84 -0.37 39.15
CA GLU A 473 30.75 -1.07 40.44
C GLU A 473 29.48 -1.94 40.44
N SER A 474 29.50 -2.96 39.58
CA SER A 474 28.68 -4.14 39.72
C SER A 474 29.45 -5.14 40.58
N GLN A 475 29.63 -4.79 41.87
CA GLN A 475 29.59 -5.86 42.86
C GLN A 475 28.15 -6.39 42.82
N SER A 476 27.93 -7.43 42.01
CA SER A 476 26.75 -8.27 42.14
C SER A 476 26.68 -8.73 43.60
N PRO A 477 25.57 -8.53 44.32
CA PRO A 477 25.44 -9.02 45.70
C PRO A 477 25.51 -10.55 45.82
N CYS A 478 25.46 -11.28 44.70
CA CYS A 478 25.31 -12.73 44.69
C CYS A 478 26.65 -13.49 44.62
N ARG A 479 27.74 -12.97 45.23
CA ARG A 479 28.97 -13.76 45.37
C ARG A 479 29.88 -13.38 46.55
N GLU A 480 29.36 -13.47 47.78
CA GLU A 480 30.22 -13.65 48.95
C GLU A 480 29.70 -14.77 49.85
N THR A 481 30.17 -15.98 49.58
CA THR A 481 30.54 -16.99 50.59
C THR A 481 31.25 -18.15 49.88
N GLN A 482 32.51 -17.95 49.53
CA GLN A 482 33.46 -19.06 49.50
C GLN A 482 34.54 -18.79 50.54
N GLY A 483 34.20 -19.13 51.79
CA GLY A 483 35.16 -19.56 52.78
C GLY A 483 35.37 -21.06 52.62
N SER A 484 36.62 -21.44 52.33
CA SER A 484 37.18 -22.78 52.23
C SER A 484 36.60 -23.84 53.17
N THR A 485 36.31 -25.05 52.67
CA THR A 485 37.07 -26.30 52.99
C THR A 485 36.43 -27.55 52.39
N ASN A 486 37.28 -28.37 51.77
CA ASN A 486 37.30 -29.82 51.61
C ASN A 486 36.04 -30.71 51.78
N GLN A 487 36.03 -31.72 50.90
CA GLN A 487 35.50 -33.08 51.05
C GLN A 487 34.04 -33.37 50.67
N GLU A 488 33.95 -34.24 49.65
CA GLU A 488 33.03 -35.36 49.48
C GLU A 488 32.00 -35.57 50.59
N GLN A 489 30.71 -35.47 50.24
CA GLN A 489 29.72 -36.56 50.34
C GLN A 489 28.31 -36.01 50.10
N ARG A 490 27.59 -36.67 49.19
CA ARG A 490 26.12 -36.67 49.16
C ARG A 490 25.63 -37.37 50.43
N PRO A 491 24.55 -36.88 51.06
CA PRO A 491 23.38 -37.75 51.15
C PRO A 491 22.03 -37.04 50.97
N GLN A 492 21.04 -37.90 50.72
CA GLN A 492 19.63 -37.65 50.44
C GLN A 492 18.80 -37.28 51.68
N ASN A 493 17.64 -36.67 51.41
CA ASN A 493 16.39 -36.65 52.19
C ASN A 493 16.39 -35.95 53.56
N GLY A 494 15.49 -34.97 53.69
CA GLY A 494 14.91 -34.59 54.97
C GLY A 494 14.60 -33.10 55.09
N LEU A 495 13.32 -32.80 55.24
CA LEU A 495 12.76 -31.49 55.54
C LEU A 495 13.47 -30.80 56.71
N ILE A 496 13.91 -29.56 56.52
CA ILE A 496 14.09 -28.59 57.59
C ILE A 496 13.35 -27.32 57.17
N GLN A 497 12.20 -27.09 57.80
CA GLN A 497 11.69 -25.74 58.00
C GLN A 497 12.69 -25.03 58.91
N ASN A 498 13.28 -23.94 58.43
CA ASN A 498 13.64 -22.82 59.28
C ASN A 498 13.46 -21.54 58.47
N SER A 499 12.40 -20.84 58.83
CA SER A 499 12.27 -19.41 58.70
C SER A 499 13.45 -18.75 59.42
N ASP A 500 14.36 -18.15 58.67
CA ASP A 500 15.04 -16.94 59.11
C ASP A 500 15.05 -15.98 57.92
N ARG A 501 14.11 -15.04 57.99
CA ARG A 501 14.13 -13.82 57.19
C ARG A 501 15.34 -13.02 57.61
N ASP A 502 16.41 -13.08 56.82
CA ASP A 502 17.33 -11.95 56.70
C ASP A 502 17.01 -11.17 55.43
N SER A 503 16.41 -10.03 55.70
CA SER A 503 15.78 -9.07 54.80
C SER A 503 16.80 -8.21 54.05
N ASN A 504 16.77 -8.22 52.71
CA ASN A 504 16.67 -6.97 51.92
C ASN A 504 16.33 -7.15 50.42
N TRP A 505 15.62 -8.21 50.01
CA TRP A 505 15.23 -8.41 48.61
C TRP A 505 13.72 -8.24 48.46
N ASN A 506 13.26 -6.99 48.50
CA ASN A 506 11.84 -6.68 48.34
C ASN A 506 11.46 -6.62 46.85
N CYS A 507 11.01 -7.76 46.32
CA CYS A 507 10.44 -7.89 44.97
C CYS A 507 8.92 -7.67 44.94
N GLN A 508 8.34 -7.13 46.02
CA GLN A 508 6.91 -6.86 46.12
C GLN A 508 6.61 -5.41 45.77
N ALA A 509 5.52 -5.21 45.04
CA ALA A 509 4.95 -3.88 44.84
C ALA A 509 4.21 -3.42 46.11
N ASP A 510 4.12 -2.11 46.35
CA ASP A 510 3.43 -1.56 47.52
C ASP A 510 1.96 -2.00 47.56
N GLY A 511 1.59 -2.76 48.59
CA GLY A 511 0.24 -3.31 48.78
C GLY A 511 -0.03 -4.67 48.09
N SER A 512 0.99 -5.30 47.49
CA SER A 512 0.94 -6.67 46.95
C SER A 512 1.57 -7.64 47.93
N ASP A 513 0.96 -8.82 48.11
CA ASP A 513 1.51 -9.93 48.92
C ASP A 513 2.27 -10.97 48.06
N MET A 514 2.44 -10.68 46.76
CA MET A 514 3.10 -11.55 45.79
C MET A 514 4.37 -10.91 45.23
N ASP A 515 5.47 -11.68 45.27
CA ASP A 515 6.73 -11.32 44.63
C ASP A 515 6.56 -11.30 43.11
N CYS A 516 7.10 -10.27 42.45
CA CYS A 516 7.11 -10.16 40.99
C CYS A 516 5.73 -10.32 40.36
N SER A 517 4.68 -9.86 41.07
CA SER A 517 3.28 -9.95 40.65
C SER A 517 2.83 -11.38 40.30
N GLY A 518 3.55 -12.41 40.76
CA GLY A 518 3.32 -13.82 40.43
C GLY A 518 3.61 -14.20 38.97
N ARG A 519 4.30 -13.34 38.20
CA ARG A 519 4.60 -13.52 36.77
C ARG A 519 6.10 -13.49 36.47
N GLY A 520 6.87 -13.96 37.43
CA GLY A 520 8.32 -13.97 37.38
C GLY A 520 8.93 -14.50 38.67
N VAL A 521 10.24 -14.67 38.63
CA VAL A 521 11.04 -15.14 39.77
C VAL A 521 11.79 -13.96 40.36
N CYS A 522 11.70 -13.80 41.69
CA CYS A 522 12.53 -12.83 42.42
C CYS A 522 13.94 -13.39 42.56
N ASP A 523 14.91 -12.74 41.93
CA ASP A 523 16.33 -13.10 42.00
C ASP A 523 17.14 -11.89 42.47
N CYS A 524 17.83 -12.05 43.60
CA CYS A 524 18.65 -11.01 44.26
C CYS A 524 17.97 -9.62 44.38
N GLY A 525 16.66 -9.56 44.66
CA GLY A 525 15.91 -8.30 44.84
C GLY A 525 15.41 -7.65 43.56
N ARG A 526 15.51 -8.34 42.42
CA ARG A 526 14.94 -7.95 41.13
C ARG A 526 14.03 -9.04 40.60
N CYS A 527 13.00 -8.64 39.87
CA CYS A 527 12.12 -9.59 39.19
C CYS A 527 12.62 -9.96 37.80
N LEU A 528 12.72 -11.26 37.54
CA LEU A 528 12.92 -11.86 36.23
C LEU A 528 11.56 -12.32 35.72
N CYS A 529 11.01 -11.64 34.72
CA CYS A 529 9.66 -11.92 34.23
C CYS A 529 9.62 -13.18 33.36
N ASP A 530 8.53 -13.93 33.48
CA ASP A 530 8.35 -15.17 32.73
C ASP A 530 8.13 -14.90 31.24
N GLU A 531 8.71 -15.76 30.38
CA GLU A 531 8.51 -15.69 28.94
C GLU A 531 7.19 -16.37 28.53
N THR A 532 6.44 -15.73 27.63
CA THR A 532 5.15 -16.22 27.14
C THR A 532 5.09 -16.18 25.62
N ARG A 533 4.25 -17.03 25.02
CA ARG A 533 3.96 -17.00 23.58
C ARG A 533 2.90 -15.97 23.19
N LEU A 534 2.24 -15.32 24.16
CA LEU A 534 1.17 -14.34 23.94
C LEU A 534 1.71 -12.92 23.78
N GLY A 535 2.96 -12.69 24.20
CA GLY A 535 3.66 -11.41 24.15
C GLY A 535 4.58 -11.25 25.37
N THR A 536 4.98 -10.02 25.65
CA THR A 536 6.05 -9.69 26.60
C THR A 536 5.48 -9.26 27.95
N ILE A 537 5.94 -9.89 29.04
CA ILE A 537 5.70 -9.42 30.42
C ILE A 537 6.89 -8.55 30.85
N TYR A 538 6.63 -7.36 31.37
CA TYR A 538 7.64 -6.38 31.72
C TYR A 538 7.23 -5.52 32.92
N GLY A 539 8.14 -4.68 33.40
CA GLY A 539 7.92 -3.84 34.58
C GLY A 539 8.86 -4.19 35.73
N LYS A 540 8.90 -3.31 36.75
CA LYS A 540 9.83 -3.44 37.88
C LYS A 540 9.56 -4.70 38.70
N TYR A 541 8.28 -5.09 38.76
CA TYR A 541 7.76 -6.22 39.49
C TYR A 541 6.97 -7.16 38.56
N CYS A 542 7.29 -7.19 37.25
CA CYS A 542 6.57 -7.96 36.23
C CYS A 542 5.06 -7.70 36.20
N GLU A 543 4.68 -6.44 36.46
CA GLU A 543 3.30 -6.02 36.65
C GLU A 543 2.57 -5.63 35.36
N ARG A 544 3.30 -5.53 34.24
CA ARG A 544 2.78 -5.10 32.93
C ARG A 544 3.00 -6.17 31.88
N ASP A 545 2.17 -6.11 30.86
CA ASP A 545 2.31 -6.93 29.66
C ASP A 545 1.74 -6.19 28.45
N ASP A 546 2.11 -6.61 27.24
CA ASP A 546 1.68 -6.02 25.97
C ASP A 546 0.43 -6.71 25.37
N PHE A 547 -0.17 -7.64 26.10
CA PHE A 547 -1.25 -8.51 25.61
C PHE A 547 -2.54 -8.50 26.44
N SER A 548 -2.60 -7.80 27.58
CA SER A 548 -3.80 -7.72 28.46
C SER A 548 -4.52 -6.37 28.41
N CYS A 549 -4.29 -5.58 27.37
CA CYS A 549 -5.05 -4.35 27.13
C CYS A 549 -6.56 -4.66 26.94
N PRO A 550 -7.48 -3.74 27.28
CA PRO A 550 -8.92 -3.99 27.17
C PRO A 550 -9.32 -4.40 25.76
N TYR A 551 -9.94 -5.57 25.64
CA TYR A 551 -10.51 -6.09 24.39
C TYR A 551 -11.92 -5.54 24.22
N GLU A 552 -12.17 -4.82 23.12
CA GLU A 552 -13.52 -4.47 22.69
C GLU A 552 -13.76 -5.18 21.33
N GLY A 553 -14.68 -6.15 21.29
CA GLY A 553 -14.95 -6.94 20.09
C GLY A 553 -13.89 -7.97 19.69
N GLY A 554 -13.00 -8.37 20.60
CA GLY A 554 -11.99 -9.42 20.34
C GLY A 554 -10.67 -8.93 19.73
N LEU A 555 -10.41 -7.61 19.74
CA LEU A 555 -9.16 -7.01 19.27
C LEU A 555 -8.54 -6.07 20.34
N ILE A 556 -7.21 -5.99 20.36
CA ILE A 556 -6.42 -5.08 21.23
C ILE A 556 -6.63 -3.62 20.77
N CYS A 557 -6.73 -2.68 21.72
CA CYS A 557 -6.86 -1.24 21.45
C CYS A 557 -5.85 -0.75 20.38
N GLY A 558 -6.37 -0.30 19.23
CA GLY A 558 -5.59 0.19 18.08
C GLY A 558 -6.09 -0.34 16.73
N ALA A 559 -6.61 -1.58 16.69
CA ALA A 559 -7.14 -2.18 15.47
C ALA A 559 -8.44 -1.52 14.95
N THR A 560 -9.20 -0.85 15.84
CA THR A 560 -10.50 -0.23 15.50
C THR A 560 -10.40 1.18 14.95
N CYS A 561 -9.20 1.77 14.88
CA CYS A 561 -8.99 3.13 14.37
C CYS A 561 -8.38 3.17 12.98
N GLN A 562 -8.14 2.02 12.36
CA GLN A 562 -7.58 1.92 11.02
C GLN A 562 -8.71 1.91 9.99
N SER A 563 -8.76 2.91 9.12
CA SER A 563 -9.72 2.96 8.03
C SER A 563 -9.39 1.96 6.92
N ALA A 564 -10.33 1.69 6.02
CA ALA A 564 -10.19 0.70 4.93
C ALA A 564 -9.02 0.94 3.96
N ASN A 565 -8.43 2.13 3.99
CA ASN A 565 -7.22 2.52 3.26
C ASN A 565 -5.92 2.31 4.06
N GLY A 566 -5.98 1.67 5.23
CA GLY A 566 -4.83 1.33 6.07
C GLY A 566 -4.31 2.46 6.97
N LEU A 567 -4.92 3.65 6.93
CA LEU A 567 -4.48 4.81 7.72
C LEU A 567 -5.19 4.87 9.07
N ILE A 568 -4.49 5.30 10.13
CA ILE A 568 -5.11 5.56 11.43
C ILE A 568 -5.92 6.87 11.32
N CYS A 569 -7.22 6.79 11.60
CA CYS A 569 -8.15 7.91 11.54
C CYS A 569 -8.10 8.69 10.22
N SER A 570 -7.97 7.97 9.10
CA SER A 570 -7.80 8.51 7.76
C SER A 570 -6.65 9.52 7.61
N GLY A 571 -5.70 9.54 8.55
CA GLY A 571 -4.63 10.53 8.62
C GLY A 571 -5.10 11.94 9.04
N GLN A 572 -6.30 12.07 9.59
CA GLN A 572 -6.96 13.33 9.94
C GLN A 572 -7.35 13.43 11.42
N GLY A 573 -6.77 12.57 12.26
CA GLY A 573 -7.06 12.51 13.68
C GLY A 573 -6.16 11.57 14.44
N SER A 574 -6.33 11.57 15.75
CA SER A 574 -5.61 10.69 16.67
C SER A 574 -6.52 9.60 17.21
N CYS A 575 -6.04 8.36 17.26
CA CYS A 575 -6.77 7.25 17.87
C CYS A 575 -6.65 7.34 19.40
N VAL A 576 -7.78 7.58 20.07
CA VAL A 576 -7.87 7.63 21.53
C VAL A 576 -8.86 6.57 21.98
N CYS A 577 -8.37 5.54 22.67
CA CYS A 577 -9.19 4.44 23.21
C CYS A 577 -10.08 3.77 22.16
N GLY A 578 -9.54 3.46 20.98
CA GLY A 578 -10.26 2.74 19.93
C GLY A 578 -11.26 3.58 19.12
N LYS A 579 -11.32 4.90 19.34
CA LYS A 579 -12.09 5.85 18.54
C LYS A 579 -11.20 6.95 17.99
N CYS A 580 -11.52 7.41 16.79
CA CYS A 580 -10.82 8.52 16.18
C CYS A 580 -11.32 9.86 16.72
N VAL A 581 -10.38 10.69 17.17
CA VAL A 581 -10.59 12.09 17.53
C VAL A 581 -10.02 12.93 16.40
N CYS A 582 -10.88 13.60 15.65
CA CYS A 582 -10.48 14.35 14.46
C CYS A 582 -9.78 15.66 14.83
N ASP A 583 -8.72 15.99 14.09
CA ASP A 583 -7.93 17.21 14.33
C ASP A 583 -8.71 18.48 13.94
N ASP A 584 -9.58 18.39 12.93
CA ASP A 584 -10.51 19.46 12.54
C ASP A 584 -11.95 19.14 13.02
N PRO A 585 -12.60 20.02 13.80
CA PRO A 585 -13.97 19.85 14.28
C PRO A 585 -15.04 19.72 13.19
N ARG A 586 -14.73 20.10 11.94
CA ARG A 586 -15.64 19.98 10.78
C ARG A 586 -15.58 18.61 10.11
N GLN A 587 -14.61 17.79 10.49
CA GLN A 587 -14.49 16.41 10.04
C GLN A 587 -15.27 15.48 10.97
N THR A 588 -15.86 14.45 10.39
CA THR A 588 -16.84 13.55 10.97
C THR A 588 -16.67 12.15 10.38
N GLY A 589 -17.26 11.14 11.00
CA GLY A 589 -17.08 9.74 10.61
C GLY A 589 -16.22 8.99 11.63
N ASP A 590 -16.35 7.66 11.64
CA ASP A 590 -15.72 6.79 12.65
C ASP A 590 -14.19 6.84 12.57
N PHE A 591 -13.66 7.27 11.41
CA PHE A 591 -12.24 7.44 11.12
C PHE A 591 -11.91 8.84 10.60
N CYS A 592 -12.70 9.86 10.90
CA CYS A 592 -12.49 11.24 10.42
C CYS A 592 -12.50 11.37 8.88
N GLU A 593 -13.21 10.48 8.18
CA GLU A 593 -13.16 10.37 6.73
C GLU A 593 -14.12 11.31 5.99
N ARG A 594 -15.06 11.95 6.68
CA ARG A 594 -16.09 12.82 6.07
C ARG A 594 -15.93 14.26 6.53
N CYS A 595 -15.84 15.18 5.57
CA CYS A 595 -15.96 16.60 5.86
C CYS A 595 -17.12 17.23 5.07
N PRO A 596 -18.36 17.20 5.61
CA PRO A 596 -19.55 17.73 4.92
C PRO A 596 -19.47 19.24 4.65
N ALA A 597 -18.73 19.98 5.49
CA ALA A 597 -18.53 21.43 5.37
C ALA A 597 -17.29 21.81 4.56
N CYS A 598 -16.51 20.84 4.07
CA CYS A 598 -15.40 21.09 3.15
C CYS A 598 -15.95 21.27 1.72
N GLN A 599 -16.53 22.44 1.45
CA GLN A 599 -16.75 22.92 0.07
C GLN A 599 -15.38 23.43 -0.43
N SER A 600 -14.73 22.92 -1.49
CA SER A 600 -15.25 22.48 -2.79
C SER A 600 -14.20 21.70 -3.60
N THR A 601 -14.65 20.72 -4.39
CA THR A 601 -13.98 20.29 -5.65
C THR A 601 -14.81 20.59 -6.90
N CYS A 602 -16.00 21.18 -6.81
CA CYS A 602 -16.71 21.74 -7.97
C CYS A 602 -17.53 22.98 -7.57
N GLN A 603 -17.51 24.02 -8.41
CA GLN A 603 -17.97 25.38 -8.07
C GLN A 603 -19.43 25.68 -8.46
N SER A 604 -20.18 24.73 -9.04
CA SER A 604 -21.64 24.83 -9.20
C SER A 604 -22.26 23.48 -9.56
N TYR A 605 -23.36 23.11 -8.91
CA TYR A 605 -24.10 21.85 -9.05
C TYR A 605 -25.36 22.06 -9.91
N TRP A 606 -25.65 21.16 -10.86
CA TRP A 606 -26.93 21.10 -11.58
C TRP A 606 -27.36 19.63 -11.73
N ASP A 607 -28.67 19.40 -11.56
CA ASP A 607 -29.37 18.14 -11.26
C ASP A 607 -28.91 16.81 -11.90
N ASP A 608 -29.16 15.72 -11.15
CA ASP A 608 -28.95 14.31 -11.49
C ASP A 608 -29.64 13.93 -12.82
N VAL A 609 -28.85 13.44 -13.80
CA VAL A 609 -29.40 12.83 -15.02
C VAL A 609 -29.29 11.31 -14.89
N LEU A 610 -30.44 10.64 -14.85
CA LEU A 610 -30.55 9.18 -14.96
C LEU A 610 -30.13 8.73 -16.38
N GLY A 611 -28.94 8.15 -16.51
CA GLY A 611 -28.52 7.40 -17.69
C GLY A 611 -29.12 5.98 -17.72
N GLN A 612 -29.29 5.42 -18.93
CA GLN A 612 -29.76 4.05 -19.16
C GLN A 612 -28.73 3.00 -18.70
N ALA A 613 -28.56 2.83 -17.39
CA ALA A 613 -27.92 1.69 -16.73
C ALA A 613 -27.94 1.77 -15.18
N GLY A 614 -28.66 2.72 -14.56
CA GLY A 614 -28.70 2.83 -13.10
C GLY A 614 -27.42 3.41 -12.45
N GLU A 615 -26.54 4.04 -13.24
CA GLU A 615 -25.33 4.70 -12.76
C GLU A 615 -25.59 6.17 -12.36
N LYS A 616 -25.07 6.60 -11.20
CA LYS A 616 -25.10 8.01 -10.75
C LYS A 616 -23.87 8.76 -11.25
N TRP A 617 -24.07 9.71 -12.15
CA TRP A 617 -23.02 10.57 -12.71
C TRP A 617 -23.14 11.99 -12.15
N ILE A 618 -22.04 12.58 -11.69
CA ILE A 618 -21.98 13.97 -11.24
C ILE A 618 -21.52 14.83 -12.41
N GLN A 619 -22.31 15.84 -12.78
CA GLN A 619 -21.92 16.79 -13.83
C GLN A 619 -21.38 18.08 -13.22
N CYS A 620 -20.11 18.37 -13.48
CA CYS A 620 -19.45 19.59 -13.04
C CYS A 620 -19.23 20.57 -14.21
N MET A 621 -19.25 21.87 -13.89
CA MET A 621 -18.95 22.95 -14.82
C MET A 621 -17.79 23.79 -14.28
N TYR A 622 -16.77 24.00 -15.11
CA TYR A 622 -15.70 24.96 -14.87
C TYR A 622 -15.84 26.14 -15.84
N ILE A 623 -15.77 27.36 -15.31
CA ILE A 623 -15.76 28.58 -16.11
C ILE A 623 -14.33 29.12 -16.08
N SER A 624 -13.65 29.08 -17.23
CA SER A 624 -12.31 29.67 -17.37
C SER A 624 -12.39 31.19 -17.32
N ASN A 625 -11.26 31.84 -16.99
CA ASN A 625 -11.10 33.30 -17.02
C ASN A 625 -11.50 33.92 -18.38
N ASP A 626 -11.44 33.16 -19.47
CA ASP A 626 -11.86 33.59 -20.82
C ASP A 626 -13.39 33.47 -21.06
N SER A 627 -14.20 33.32 -20.01
CA SER A 627 -15.66 33.12 -20.09
C SER A 627 -16.09 31.88 -20.90
N CYS A 628 -15.20 30.89 -21.01
CA CYS A 628 -15.48 29.60 -21.62
C CYS A 628 -16.02 28.62 -20.58
N ARG A 629 -17.12 27.95 -20.90
CA ARG A 629 -17.73 26.92 -20.06
C ARG A 629 -17.25 25.54 -20.49
N TYR A 630 -16.60 24.85 -19.57
CA TYR A 630 -16.16 23.46 -19.70
C TYR A 630 -17.08 22.57 -18.88
N ARG A 631 -17.69 21.58 -19.51
CA ARG A 631 -18.49 20.57 -18.81
C ARG A 631 -17.68 19.29 -18.72
N PHE A 632 -17.63 18.72 -17.53
CA PHE A 632 -17.04 17.41 -17.30
C PHE A 632 -17.93 16.59 -16.39
N GLN A 633 -17.98 15.30 -16.64
CA GLN A 633 -18.74 14.35 -15.84
C GLN A 633 -17.76 13.52 -15.03
N THR A 634 -18.07 13.34 -13.75
CA THR A 634 -17.28 12.53 -12.84
C THR A 634 -18.16 11.44 -12.27
N SER A 635 -17.67 10.21 -12.30
CA SER A 635 -18.24 9.11 -11.51
C SER A 635 -17.18 8.63 -10.53
N SER A 636 -17.60 8.35 -9.31
CA SER A 636 -16.78 7.73 -8.29
C SER A 636 -17.44 6.42 -7.88
N GLN A 637 -16.95 5.33 -8.46
CA GLN A 637 -17.09 3.98 -7.93
C GLN A 637 -15.72 3.33 -7.90
N SER A 638 -15.53 2.37 -6.98
CA SER A 638 -14.36 1.47 -6.93
C SER A 638 -12.97 2.15 -6.93
N GLY A 639 -12.84 3.33 -6.30
CA GLY A 639 -11.54 3.97 -6.07
C GLY A 639 -10.84 4.52 -7.33
N GLN A 640 -11.47 4.47 -8.50
CA GLN A 640 -11.03 5.15 -9.72
C GLN A 640 -12.03 6.26 -10.07
N THR A 641 -11.57 7.50 -10.05
CA THR A 641 -12.35 8.64 -10.53
C THR A 641 -12.34 8.62 -12.05
N GLN A 642 -13.46 8.27 -12.68
CA GLN A 642 -13.62 8.40 -14.11
C GLN A 642 -14.03 9.84 -14.43
N LEU A 643 -13.19 10.53 -15.20
CA LEU A 643 -13.39 11.92 -15.59
C LEU A 643 -13.61 11.99 -17.11
N TYR A 644 -14.83 12.31 -17.52
CA TYR A 644 -15.14 12.57 -18.92
C TYR A 644 -15.17 14.06 -19.18
N ILE A 645 -14.18 14.58 -19.92
CA ILE A 645 -14.09 16.00 -20.28
C ILE A 645 -14.66 16.18 -21.67
N SER A 646 -15.72 17.00 -21.81
CA SER A 646 -16.22 17.38 -23.13
C SER A 646 -15.13 18.15 -23.89
N THR A 647 -14.77 17.67 -25.09
CA THR A 647 -13.73 18.28 -25.93
C THR A 647 -14.18 19.58 -26.62
N ARG A 648 -15.45 19.98 -26.47
CA ARG A 648 -15.96 21.28 -26.93
C ARG A 648 -16.23 22.19 -25.74
N ALA A 649 -15.41 23.23 -25.60
CA ALA A 649 -15.68 24.35 -24.72
C ALA A 649 -16.75 25.26 -25.34
N GLU A 650 -17.78 25.61 -24.56
CA GLU A 650 -18.77 26.62 -24.95
C GLU A 650 -18.20 27.99 -24.56
N CYS A 651 -17.50 28.63 -25.50
CA CYS A 651 -16.93 29.97 -25.30
C CYS A 651 -17.89 31.06 -25.78
N ALA A 652 -18.18 32.03 -24.93
CA ALA A 652 -18.82 33.28 -25.34
C ALA A 652 -17.81 34.13 -26.13
N SER A 653 -17.72 33.92 -27.45
CA SER A 653 -16.91 34.77 -28.33
C SER A 653 -17.53 36.18 -28.40
N ASN A 654 -17.03 37.11 -27.59
CA ASN A 654 -17.42 38.54 -27.60
C ASN A 654 -17.27 39.21 -28.98
N SER A 655 -16.47 38.64 -29.89
CA SER A 655 -16.30 39.12 -31.27
C SER A 655 -17.57 38.98 -32.12
N ARG A 656 -18.36 37.90 -31.94
CA ARG A 656 -19.54 37.64 -32.78
C ARG A 656 -20.73 38.51 -32.37
N LEU A 657 -20.91 38.74 -31.07
CA LEU A 657 -21.99 39.57 -30.53
C LEU A 657 -21.85 41.03 -30.95
N VAL A 658 -20.64 41.61 -30.91
CA VAL A 658 -20.38 42.98 -31.39
C VAL A 658 -20.60 43.09 -32.90
N GLY A 659 -20.15 42.10 -33.68
CA GLY A 659 -20.40 42.06 -35.12
C GLY A 659 -21.88 41.99 -35.47
N THR A 660 -22.64 41.09 -34.84
CA THR A 660 -24.10 41.00 -35.04
C THR A 660 -24.82 42.25 -34.54
N PHE A 661 -24.42 42.82 -33.40
CA PHE A 661 -25.02 44.04 -32.88
C PHE A 661 -24.77 45.24 -33.81
N LEU A 662 -23.54 45.41 -34.31
CA LEU A 662 -23.22 46.45 -35.29
C LEU A 662 -23.96 46.25 -36.62
N CYS A 663 -24.10 45.01 -37.10
CA CYS A 663 -24.90 44.72 -38.30
C CYS A 663 -26.39 45.03 -38.10
N VAL A 664 -26.98 44.63 -36.97
CA VAL A 664 -28.39 44.89 -36.65
C VAL A 664 -28.63 46.39 -36.41
N CYS A 665 -27.72 47.09 -35.73
CA CYS A 665 -27.77 48.55 -35.60
C CYS A 665 -27.63 49.26 -36.95
N ALA A 666 -26.71 48.84 -37.81
CA ALA A 666 -26.56 49.42 -39.14
C ALA A 666 -27.81 49.20 -40.01
N LEU A 667 -28.39 48.00 -40.00
CA LEU A 667 -29.62 47.68 -40.73
C LEU A 667 -30.83 48.45 -40.21
N THR A 668 -31.00 48.56 -38.88
CA THR A 668 -32.10 49.32 -38.29
C THR A 668 -31.97 50.82 -38.53
N VAL A 669 -30.75 51.38 -38.46
CA VAL A 669 -30.48 52.78 -38.80
C VAL A 669 -30.69 53.04 -40.29
N LEU A 670 -30.24 52.16 -41.19
CA LEU A 670 -30.48 52.28 -42.63
C LEU A 670 -31.98 52.23 -42.96
N CYS A 671 -32.73 51.27 -42.40
CA CYS A 671 -34.18 51.21 -42.56
C CYS A 671 -34.86 52.47 -41.99
N GLY A 672 -34.43 52.95 -40.82
CA GLY A 672 -34.93 54.20 -40.23
C GLY A 672 -34.65 55.43 -41.11
N MET A 673 -33.44 55.55 -41.67
CA MET A 673 -33.07 56.62 -42.59
C MET A 673 -33.86 56.57 -43.88
N VAL A 674 -34.14 55.37 -44.42
CA VAL A 674 -35.02 55.20 -45.59
C VAL A 674 -36.45 55.62 -45.25
N VAL A 675 -37.00 55.21 -44.10
CA VAL A 675 -38.34 55.63 -43.66
C VAL A 675 -38.41 57.14 -43.47
N VAL A 676 -37.38 57.77 -42.88
CA VAL A 676 -37.31 59.23 -42.72
C VAL A 676 -37.17 59.94 -44.07
N ALA A 677 -36.36 59.42 -45.00
CA ALA A 677 -36.21 59.97 -46.34
C ALA A 677 -37.49 59.85 -47.16
N VAL A 678 -38.17 58.70 -47.11
CA VAL A 678 -39.48 58.48 -47.74
C VAL A 678 -40.54 59.35 -47.08
N SER A 679 -40.55 59.47 -45.75
CA SER A 679 -41.48 60.35 -45.03
C SER A 679 -41.22 61.81 -45.36
N ARG A 680 -39.97 62.25 -45.48
CA ARG A 680 -39.61 63.59 -45.94
C ARG A 680 -40.00 63.82 -47.40
N LEU A 681 -39.79 62.86 -48.29
CA LEU A 681 -40.23 62.93 -49.68
C LEU A 681 -41.76 62.98 -49.78
N LEU A 682 -42.48 62.19 -48.98
CA LEU A 682 -43.94 62.21 -48.92
C LEU A 682 -44.48 63.51 -48.32
N LEU A 683 -43.82 64.07 -47.29
CA LEU A 683 -44.18 65.36 -46.71
C LEU A 683 -43.81 66.55 -47.63
N GLN A 684 -42.70 66.47 -48.36
CA GLN A 684 -42.33 67.45 -49.40
C GLN A 684 -43.27 67.37 -50.61
N LYS A 685 -43.77 66.18 -50.95
CA LYS A 685 -44.78 65.98 -52.00
C LYS A 685 -46.20 66.35 -51.54
N ARG A 686 -46.49 66.31 -50.23
CA ARG A 686 -47.78 66.75 -49.65
C ARG A 686 -47.85 68.24 -49.29
N ASN A 687 -46.72 68.95 -49.22
CA ASN A 687 -46.69 70.41 -48.98
C ASN A 687 -46.74 71.28 -50.25
N LEU A 688 -47.06 70.70 -51.42
CA LEU A 688 -47.49 71.46 -52.60
C LEU A 688 -48.68 70.76 -53.26
N THR A 689 -49.88 70.91 -52.69
CA THR A 689 -51.00 71.63 -53.34
C THR A 689 -52.27 71.58 -52.48
N PRO A 690 -53.06 72.67 -52.46
CA PRO A 690 -54.22 72.85 -51.60
C PRO A 690 -55.55 72.53 -52.29
N GLY A 691 -56.53 72.08 -51.50
CA GLY A 691 -57.96 72.31 -51.73
C GLY A 691 -58.71 71.20 -52.48
N GLY A 692 -59.94 70.94 -52.01
CA GLY A 692 -60.98 70.27 -52.80
C GLY A 692 -61.69 69.13 -52.08
N ALA A 693 -62.86 69.46 -51.54
CA ALA A 693 -63.78 68.56 -50.85
C ALA A 693 -64.42 67.51 -51.78
N ALA A 694 -64.74 66.34 -51.22
CA ALA A 694 -65.84 65.47 -51.67
C ALA A 694 -66.21 64.48 -50.55
N GLU A 695 -67.35 64.75 -49.89
CA GLU A 695 -68.08 63.86 -48.99
C GLU A 695 -68.92 62.86 -49.79
N VAL A 696 -68.83 61.55 -49.50
CA VAL A 696 -69.79 60.51 -49.91
C VAL A 696 -69.85 59.41 -48.83
N THR A 697 -70.94 59.44 -48.06
CA THR A 697 -71.77 58.34 -47.50
C THR A 697 -71.15 57.04 -46.95
N VAL A 698 -71.15 56.96 -45.61
CA VAL A 698 -71.85 56.00 -44.71
C VAL A 698 -72.19 54.59 -45.24
N TYR A 699 -71.63 53.55 -44.61
CA TYR A 699 -72.35 52.32 -44.21
C TYR A 699 -71.87 51.78 -42.85
N HIS A 700 -72.87 51.57 -42.00
CA HIS A 700 -73.04 51.01 -40.65
C HIS A 700 -71.94 50.25 -39.86
N CYS A 701 -71.86 50.65 -38.58
CA CYS A 701 -71.59 49.81 -37.40
C CYS A 701 -72.89 49.56 -36.60
N THR A 702 -73.02 48.37 -35.99
CA THR A 702 -73.72 48.01 -34.72
C THR A 702 -73.29 46.56 -34.39
N GLY A 703 -72.65 46.21 -33.26
CA GLY A 703 -73.18 46.01 -31.88
C GLY A 703 -73.67 44.55 -31.72
N LYS A 704 -73.45 43.74 -30.67
CA LYS A 704 -73.09 43.82 -29.23
C LYS A 704 -72.83 42.34 -28.76
N ASP A 705 -72.18 41.97 -27.65
CA ASP A 705 -72.50 42.27 -26.24
C ASP A 705 -71.38 41.88 -25.23
N LEU A 706 -71.43 42.58 -24.08
CA LEU A 706 -71.03 42.33 -22.67
C LEU A 706 -70.31 41.00 -22.27
N SER A 707 -69.44 40.87 -21.25
CA SER A 707 -69.04 41.68 -20.09
C SER A 707 -67.98 40.91 -19.25
N TYR A 708 -67.36 41.63 -18.31
CA TYR A 708 -66.84 41.18 -17.00
C TYR A 708 -65.31 41.18 -16.78
N VAL A 709 -64.91 42.04 -15.84
CA VAL A 709 -63.60 42.24 -15.20
C VAL A 709 -63.71 41.63 -13.79
N PRO A 710 -62.67 41.03 -13.20
CA PRO A 710 -62.02 41.77 -12.11
C PRO A 710 -60.50 41.61 -12.00
N THR A 711 -59.97 42.59 -11.29
CA THR A 711 -58.61 42.93 -10.87
C THR A 711 -58.10 42.13 -9.65
N SER A 712 -56.79 42.26 -9.44
CA SER A 712 -55.89 41.76 -8.37
C SER A 712 -56.38 41.79 -6.92
N ASN A 713 -55.76 40.94 -6.07
CA ASN A 713 -55.00 41.40 -4.88
C ASN A 713 -54.13 40.30 -4.23
N GLU A 714 -53.02 40.76 -3.64
CA GLU A 714 -52.01 40.06 -2.84
C GLU A 714 -52.57 39.43 -1.54
N LYS A 715 -51.90 38.37 -1.05
CA LYS A 715 -51.39 38.32 0.34
C LYS A 715 -50.47 37.12 0.61
N THR A 716 -49.34 37.45 1.23
CA THR A 716 -48.28 36.61 1.79
C THR A 716 -48.76 35.78 2.98
N VAL A 717 -48.36 34.49 3.09
CA VAL A 717 -48.23 33.76 4.37
C VAL A 717 -47.06 32.78 4.29
N THR A 718 -46.16 32.88 5.27
CA THR A 718 -44.96 32.05 5.53
C THR A 718 -45.24 30.98 6.60
N TYR A 719 -44.25 30.08 6.81
CA TYR A 719 -44.03 29.09 7.89
C TYR A 719 -44.61 27.67 7.62
N ARG A 720 -43.99 26.53 7.99
CA ARG A 720 -42.74 26.14 8.68
C ARG A 720 -42.54 24.63 8.48
N ARG A 721 -41.31 24.16 8.61
CA ARG A 721 -40.88 22.75 8.71
C ARG A 721 -41.51 22.05 9.92
N GLU A 722 -42.07 20.86 9.71
CA GLU A 722 -42.22 19.81 10.73
C GLU A 722 -41.79 18.46 10.13
N SER A 723 -40.81 17.82 10.77
CA SER A 723 -40.61 16.35 10.75
C SER A 723 -41.59 15.75 11.77
N PRO A 724 -42.14 14.53 11.59
CA PRO A 724 -41.53 13.28 12.14
C PRO A 724 -42.07 11.97 11.45
N PRO A 725 -42.03 10.74 12.04
CA PRO A 725 -40.99 10.02 12.79
C PRO A 725 -40.65 8.61 12.21
N ASP A 726 -39.62 8.00 12.79
CA ASP A 726 -39.26 6.57 12.74
C ASP A 726 -40.42 5.59 12.95
N ARG A 727 -40.49 4.53 12.13
CA ARG A 727 -40.81 3.13 12.53
C ARG A 727 -40.62 2.13 11.36
N PRO A 728 -40.39 0.83 11.65
CA PRO A 728 -39.76 -0.13 10.75
C PRO A 728 -40.75 -0.71 9.73
N VAL A 729 -40.28 -0.95 8.50
CA VAL A 729 -41.08 -1.61 7.45
C VAL A 729 -40.76 -3.10 7.46
N GLU A 730 -41.74 -3.91 7.87
CA GLU A 730 -41.78 -5.35 7.64
C GLU A 730 -41.79 -5.63 6.12
N MET A 731 -40.88 -6.48 5.66
CA MET A 731 -40.81 -6.91 4.27
C MET A 731 -41.63 -8.20 4.11
N HIS A 732 -42.84 -8.10 3.54
CA HIS A 732 -43.59 -9.27 3.09
C HIS A 732 -42.96 -9.82 1.79
N ILE A 733 -42.32 -10.98 1.89
CA ILE A 733 -41.88 -11.77 0.74
C ILE A 733 -43.08 -12.62 0.27
N GLN A 734 -43.56 -12.38 -0.94
CA GLN A 734 -44.43 -13.31 -1.67
C GLN A 734 -43.56 -14.25 -2.50
N ASP A 735 -43.32 -15.45 -1.96
CA ASP A 735 -42.75 -16.56 -2.73
C ASP A 735 -43.80 -17.17 -3.65
N SER A 736 -43.53 -17.18 -4.95
CA SER A 736 -44.26 -17.99 -5.91
C SER A 736 -43.61 -19.38 -5.99
N LYS A 737 -44.17 -20.34 -5.25
CA LYS A 737 -43.83 -21.77 -5.38
C LYS A 737 -44.25 -22.28 -6.76
N ARG A 738 -43.31 -22.73 -7.59
CA ARG A 738 -43.60 -23.67 -8.69
C ARG A 738 -43.38 -25.11 -8.20
N PRO A 739 -44.29 -26.06 -8.53
CA PRO A 739 -44.17 -27.45 -8.09
C PRO A 739 -43.11 -28.22 -8.90
N LEU A 740 -42.40 -29.12 -8.21
CA LEU A 740 -41.59 -30.20 -8.78
C LEU A 740 -42.51 -31.20 -9.50
N GLY A 741 -42.14 -31.58 -10.72
CA GLY A 741 -42.72 -32.74 -11.39
C GLY A 741 -42.40 -32.77 -12.90
N ASP A 742 -41.60 -33.77 -13.27
CA ASP A 742 -41.53 -34.47 -14.55
C ASP A 742 -40.46 -34.12 -15.62
N PRO A 743 -39.99 -35.16 -16.35
CA PRO A 743 -38.59 -35.33 -16.75
C PRO A 743 -38.32 -34.86 -18.18
N TRP A 744 -37.10 -34.38 -18.44
CA TRP A 744 -36.66 -33.97 -19.76
C TRP A 744 -36.23 -35.19 -20.59
N GLN A 745 -36.94 -35.43 -21.70
CA GLN A 745 -36.55 -36.29 -22.80
C GLN A 745 -35.87 -35.47 -23.91
N TYR A 746 -34.80 -36.06 -24.43
CA TYR A 746 -33.94 -35.73 -25.59
C TYR A 746 -32.91 -34.61 -25.46
#